data_AF-A0A1I7ZA54-F1
#
_entry.id   AF-A0A1I7ZA54-F1
#
_cell.length_a   1.000
_cell.length_b   1.000
_cell.length_c   1.000
_cell.angle_alpha   90.00
_cell.angle_beta   90.00
_cell.angle_gamma   90.00
#
_symmetry.space_group_name_H-M   'P 1'
#
loop_
_entity.id
_entity.type
_entity.pdbx_description
1 polymer ?
#
loop_
_entity_poly.entity_id
_entity_poly.type
_entity_poly.pdbx_seq_one_letter_code
_entity_poly.pdbx_strand_id
1 'polypeptide(L)'
;MEDELLFRNIEELHEMNVKLRERLRVTEKELEDAIANARNDEAEKNVEVTKRYEARVQECQEQMRLMGINIEQLQEQLASYKKLAEQAVSGNVHSTSPLNNFEIQELRAEKDKMECAYESLRERFEIYRQERSKADEVYEQRIEQQIQLIGDLRALKAKLEADIVAVQNNAQAACKQVLQTDKDLLSLQQRLEKANTDKKLADQKYEQITQSLMTAQEEIAHHKTNAQILQAEVEKERRSLQRVEAELQVFRNSQSMNEHIARTLSQLDNRLKYVDDERSLRTGTQVEALTVERDNLKTLLSQMNDDVKRSMNDRELERQRYGQELELLKIAMKKAEQEKLLVQNENESLKTKVSALEKQFTSFDTESGDKVANQQVINRNDYLETQVRELEEKLDDTRLKYEAKEKELHALKSLTENIEVSLKQQDQFAIIERSQLQGQVNGAHAALSESRDIITRLRNQIATLESQSMEKETTYEQKKYEYEMETQEMERRLNDMERERNELAVQVDDLSVKIVEQEGEMENVRSVSQALEAQLKVLNQELAALRTELDENRTEAARYKTELAVGKYESERLLSIERDEIKKLRDLVASHEARDKDHSEKVDVLYNKIEELVKRLTVADTVSSSMMNSSTASMTSDVASYDPTNTMESMGLLIEYLRKEKTAAIERCSTAELKLKTAVAQATIDQEMISALEGNVEELNQTVQDLNNEKQIETNKAIDALNDLATERSEKEKWRQLYQQSEEFSANSIPADVMQLQASNTTLSERVSTLEEEKKKYTEAIKKLRAEVSKSESERKDLSEMNKSLRALAKKYKDKTAKSMSGDVDMDDAMEGREGSSADTYQSQYDELKKERDELVATIQKMEKEIEEVSLERDEAQFRLTCLNSINATKMKEEKEKEEKASQTQNPEASPEPGEILESDTAMEPDVAMESDADL
;
A
#
# COMPACT_ATOMS: atom_id res chain seq x y z
N MET A 1 -1.55 -23.48 45.39
CA MET A 1 -2.49 -22.34 45.44
C MET A 1 -3.84 -22.67 44.85
N GLU A 2 -3.97 -22.99 43.54
CA GLU A 2 -5.28 -23.27 42.95
C GLU A 2 -5.96 -24.50 43.56
N ASP A 3 -5.24 -25.61 43.76
CA ASP A 3 -5.76 -26.79 44.47
C ASP A 3 -6.20 -26.48 45.90
N GLU A 4 -5.47 -25.64 46.63
CA GLU A 4 -5.78 -25.26 48.02
C GLU A 4 -7.06 -24.40 48.10
N LEU A 5 -7.29 -23.55 47.08
CA LEU A 5 -8.54 -22.82 46.90
C LEU A 5 -9.70 -23.76 46.54
N LEU A 6 -9.46 -24.76 45.69
CA LEU A 6 -10.47 -25.76 45.32
C LEU A 6 -10.87 -26.62 46.54
N PHE A 7 -9.92 -27.12 47.32
CA PHE A 7 -10.20 -27.88 48.54
C PHE A 7 -10.92 -27.03 49.60
N ARG A 8 -10.51 -25.76 49.81
CA ARG A 8 -11.23 -24.86 50.72
C ARG A 8 -12.68 -24.61 50.28
N ASN A 9 -12.91 -24.37 48.99
CA ASN A 9 -14.27 -24.22 48.46
C ASN A 9 -15.12 -25.50 48.67
N ILE A 10 -14.51 -26.68 48.56
CA ILE A 10 -15.19 -27.96 48.83
C ILE A 10 -15.53 -28.11 50.33
N GLU A 11 -14.63 -27.72 51.24
CA GLU A 11 -14.88 -27.71 52.69
C GLU A 11 -16.01 -26.74 53.06
N GLU A 12 -16.00 -25.51 52.53
CA GLU A 12 -17.05 -24.51 52.75
C GLU A 12 -18.41 -24.98 52.23
N LEU A 13 -18.47 -25.59 51.04
CA LEU A 13 -19.69 -26.19 50.49
C LEU A 13 -20.19 -27.39 51.31
N HIS A 14 -19.29 -28.16 51.93
CA HIS A 14 -19.65 -29.27 52.81
C HIS A 14 -20.21 -28.76 54.14
N GLU A 15 -19.58 -27.76 54.75
CA GLU A 15 -20.07 -27.13 55.98
C GLU A 15 -21.43 -26.44 55.77
N MET A 16 -21.63 -25.79 54.62
CA MET A 16 -22.92 -25.21 54.23
C MET A 16 -24.00 -26.28 54.05
N ASN A 17 -23.67 -27.44 53.47
CA ASN A 17 -24.59 -28.59 53.39
C ASN A 17 -25.01 -29.11 54.76
N VAL A 18 -24.08 -29.21 55.73
CA VAL A 18 -24.39 -29.60 57.11
C VAL A 18 -25.34 -28.58 57.76
N LYS A 19 -25.06 -27.28 57.62
CA LYS A 19 -25.92 -26.18 58.12
C LYS A 19 -27.33 -26.20 57.51
N LEU A 20 -27.46 -26.55 56.23
CA LEU A 20 -28.76 -26.68 55.56
C LEU A 20 -29.54 -27.91 56.04
N ARG A 21 -28.87 -29.07 56.23
CA ARG A 21 -29.52 -30.29 56.75
C ARG A 21 -30.05 -30.09 58.18
N GLU A 22 -29.30 -29.42 59.05
CA GLU A 22 -29.75 -29.16 60.42
C GLU A 22 -30.93 -28.17 60.46
N ARG A 23 -30.93 -27.14 59.60
CA ARG A 23 -32.10 -26.25 59.44
C ARG A 23 -33.34 -27.00 58.96
N LEU A 24 -33.18 -27.89 57.98
CA LEU A 24 -34.27 -28.69 57.45
C LEU A 24 -34.88 -29.59 58.55
N ARG A 25 -34.02 -30.24 59.34
CA ARG A 25 -34.43 -31.03 60.51
C ARG A 25 -35.18 -30.24 61.57
N VAL A 26 -34.78 -28.98 61.83
CA VAL A 26 -35.52 -28.09 62.74
C VAL A 26 -36.91 -27.79 62.18
N THR A 27 -37.03 -27.44 60.88
CA THR A 27 -38.34 -27.17 60.27
C THR A 27 -39.25 -28.40 60.16
N GLU A 28 -38.69 -29.60 59.99
CA GLU A 28 -39.45 -30.86 60.08
C GLU A 28 -40.06 -31.04 61.48
N LYS A 29 -39.28 -30.81 62.54
CA LYS A 29 -39.76 -30.88 63.92
C LYS A 29 -40.82 -29.82 64.23
N GLU A 30 -40.64 -28.58 63.78
CA GLU A 30 -41.63 -27.51 63.96
C GLU A 30 -42.96 -27.86 63.27
N LEU A 31 -42.92 -28.54 62.12
CA LEU A 31 -44.10 -29.07 61.43
C LEU A 31 -44.77 -30.21 62.22
N GLU A 32 -44.00 -31.15 62.77
CA GLU A 32 -44.52 -32.24 63.61
C GLU A 32 -45.21 -31.70 64.89
N ASP A 33 -44.56 -30.77 65.59
CA ASP A 33 -45.11 -30.11 66.78
C ASP A 33 -46.41 -29.33 66.43
N ALA A 34 -46.48 -28.67 65.26
CA ALA A 34 -47.69 -28.00 64.78
C ALA A 34 -48.85 -28.98 64.46
N ILE A 35 -48.56 -30.12 63.83
CA ILE A 35 -49.54 -31.17 63.54
C ILE A 35 -50.06 -31.82 64.83
N ALA A 36 -49.20 -32.01 65.84
CA ALA A 36 -49.59 -32.53 67.14
C ALA A 36 -50.59 -31.60 67.86
N ASN A 37 -50.31 -30.29 67.87
CA ASN A 37 -51.21 -29.30 68.46
C ASN A 37 -52.57 -29.24 67.74
N ALA A 38 -52.58 -29.18 66.41
CA ALA A 38 -53.82 -29.13 65.63
C ALA A 38 -54.75 -30.35 65.87
N ARG A 39 -54.18 -31.55 66.06
CA ARG A 39 -54.93 -32.76 66.42
C ARG A 39 -55.52 -32.70 67.84
N ASN A 40 -54.84 -32.02 68.77
CA ASN A 40 -55.34 -31.86 70.14
C ASN A 40 -56.53 -30.89 70.18
N ASP A 41 -56.45 -29.76 69.47
CA ASP A 41 -57.56 -28.80 69.29
C ASP A 41 -58.80 -29.44 68.64
N GLU A 42 -58.61 -30.39 67.72
CA GLU A 42 -59.70 -31.14 67.10
C GLU A 42 -60.30 -32.19 68.05
N ALA A 43 -59.50 -32.81 68.91
CA ALA A 43 -59.98 -33.72 69.95
C ALA A 43 -60.87 -32.99 70.98
N GLU A 44 -60.46 -31.80 71.45
CA GLU A 44 -61.28 -31.00 72.40
C GLU A 44 -62.64 -30.59 71.80
N LYS A 45 -62.67 -30.16 70.54
CA LYS A 45 -63.92 -29.82 69.82
C LYS A 45 -64.86 -31.02 69.73
N ASN A 46 -64.34 -32.22 69.46
CA ASN A 46 -65.13 -33.45 69.41
C ASN A 46 -65.70 -33.84 70.79
N VAL A 47 -64.97 -33.62 71.88
CA VAL A 47 -65.50 -33.79 73.25
C VAL A 47 -66.62 -32.78 73.53
N GLU A 48 -66.48 -31.53 73.09
CA GLU A 48 -67.53 -30.51 73.29
C GLU A 48 -68.81 -30.83 72.49
N VAL A 49 -68.66 -31.27 71.24
CA VAL A 49 -69.79 -31.73 70.39
C VAL A 49 -70.50 -32.92 71.02
N THR A 50 -69.76 -33.88 71.59
CA THR A 50 -70.34 -35.06 72.26
C THR A 50 -71.26 -34.66 73.42
N LYS A 51 -70.81 -33.75 74.30
CA LYS A 51 -71.63 -33.22 75.42
C LYS A 51 -72.92 -32.53 74.95
N ARG A 52 -72.88 -31.82 73.81
CA ARG A 52 -74.08 -31.19 73.22
C ARG A 52 -75.10 -32.21 72.72
N TYR A 53 -74.67 -33.40 72.26
CA TYR A 53 -75.58 -34.49 71.91
C TYR A 53 -76.15 -35.20 73.14
N GLU A 54 -75.35 -35.43 74.20
CA GLU A 54 -75.84 -36.03 75.46
C GLU A 54 -76.97 -35.22 76.09
N ALA A 55 -76.83 -33.89 76.19
CA ALA A 55 -77.87 -33.00 76.68
C ALA A 55 -79.18 -33.08 75.86
N ARG A 56 -79.06 -33.22 74.54
CA ARG A 56 -80.20 -33.30 73.61
C ARG A 56 -80.95 -34.64 73.70
N VAL A 57 -80.26 -35.72 74.09
CA VAL A 57 -80.89 -37.02 74.39
C VAL A 57 -81.71 -36.94 75.69
N GLN A 58 -81.20 -36.25 76.71
CA GLN A 58 -81.95 -36.05 77.97
C GLN A 58 -83.23 -35.24 77.75
N GLU A 59 -83.19 -34.19 76.92
CA GLU A 59 -84.36 -33.38 76.54
C GLU A 59 -85.46 -34.25 75.87
N CYS A 60 -85.09 -35.15 74.96
CA CYS A 60 -86.03 -36.06 74.31
C CYS A 60 -86.65 -37.08 75.29
N GLN A 61 -85.90 -37.53 76.31
CA GLN A 61 -86.43 -38.45 77.32
C GLN A 61 -87.53 -37.82 78.17
N GLU A 62 -87.38 -36.54 78.55
CA GLU A 62 -88.40 -35.81 79.30
C GLU A 62 -89.65 -35.50 78.45
N GLN A 63 -89.48 -35.23 77.15
CA GLN A 63 -90.62 -35.09 76.23
C GLN A 63 -91.45 -36.38 76.12
N MET A 64 -90.81 -37.56 76.06
CA MET A 64 -91.53 -38.84 76.10
C MET A 64 -92.28 -39.05 77.42
N ARG A 65 -91.69 -38.65 78.56
CA ARG A 65 -92.32 -38.74 79.89
C ARG A 65 -93.60 -37.92 79.97
N LEU A 66 -93.58 -36.69 79.43
CA LEU A 66 -94.77 -35.83 79.35
C LEU A 66 -95.84 -36.41 78.41
N MET A 67 -95.45 -37.01 77.29
CA MET A 67 -96.40 -37.62 76.35
C MET A 67 -97.14 -38.82 76.94
N GLY A 68 -96.50 -39.59 77.83
CA GLY A 68 -97.14 -40.70 78.55
C GLY A 68 -98.33 -40.25 79.41
N ILE A 69 -98.18 -39.14 80.15
CA ILE A 69 -99.23 -38.60 81.04
C ILE A 69 -100.47 -38.18 80.25
N ASN A 70 -100.30 -37.61 79.05
CA ASN A 70 -101.44 -37.28 78.17
C ASN A 70 -102.23 -38.51 77.70
N ILE A 71 -101.57 -39.66 77.54
CA ILE A 71 -102.24 -40.90 77.08
C ILE A 71 -103.14 -41.47 78.18
N GLU A 72 -102.74 -41.39 79.44
CA GLU A 72 -103.55 -41.86 80.58
C GLU A 72 -104.85 -41.04 80.72
N GLN A 73 -104.77 -39.71 80.60
CA GLN A 73 -105.94 -38.82 80.68
C GLN A 73 -106.99 -39.09 79.59
N LEU A 74 -106.57 -39.47 78.38
CA LEU A 74 -107.47 -39.83 77.28
C LEU A 74 -108.21 -41.15 77.53
N GLN A 75 -107.65 -42.06 78.33
CA GLN A 75 -108.29 -43.35 78.64
C GLN A 75 -109.42 -43.19 79.68
N GLU A 76 -109.28 -42.29 80.66
CA GLU A 76 -110.37 -41.99 81.60
C GLU A 76 -111.61 -41.40 80.90
N GLN A 77 -111.41 -40.52 79.90
CA GLN A 77 -112.51 -39.92 79.14
C GLN A 77 -113.34 -40.99 78.41
N LEU A 78 -112.69 -41.96 77.76
CA LEU A 78 -113.36 -43.08 77.08
C LEU A 78 -114.20 -43.96 78.04
N ALA A 79 -113.74 -44.15 79.27
CA ALA A 79 -114.49 -44.90 80.28
C ALA A 79 -115.79 -44.18 80.71
N SER A 80 -115.83 -42.85 80.67
CA SER A 80 -117.01 -42.07 81.03
C SER A 80 -118.17 -42.24 80.03
N TYR A 81 -117.88 -42.16 78.73
CA TYR A 81 -118.89 -42.26 77.66
C TYR A 81 -119.59 -43.62 77.62
N LYS A 82 -118.89 -44.71 77.97
CA LYS A 82 -119.47 -46.05 77.94
C LYS A 82 -120.66 -46.23 78.90
N LYS A 83 -120.64 -45.58 80.07
CA LYS A 83 -121.74 -45.65 81.04
C LYS A 83 -123.04 -44.96 80.59
N LEU A 84 -122.94 -43.97 79.70
CA LEU A 84 -124.11 -43.23 79.20
C LEU A 84 -124.95 -44.02 78.18
N ALA A 85 -124.35 -45.02 77.52
CA ALA A 85 -125.04 -45.81 76.49
C ALA A 85 -126.00 -46.88 77.06
N GLU A 86 -125.77 -47.35 78.29
CA GLU A 86 -126.44 -48.55 78.84
C GLU A 86 -127.84 -48.27 79.45
N GLN A 87 -128.26 -47.00 79.56
CA GLN A 87 -129.51 -46.61 80.23
C GLN A 87 -130.72 -46.41 79.30
N ALA A 88 -130.57 -46.54 77.98
CA ALA A 88 -131.48 -45.90 77.01
C ALA A 88 -132.61 -46.77 76.41
N VAL A 89 -132.75 -48.07 76.75
CA VAL A 89 -133.73 -48.97 76.08
C VAL A 89 -134.50 -49.86 77.06
N SER A 90 -135.74 -49.48 77.39
CA SER A 90 -136.76 -50.35 78.01
C SER A 90 -138.17 -49.75 77.83
N GLY A 91 -139.23 -50.57 77.75
CA GLY A 91 -140.63 -50.09 77.63
C GLY A 91 -141.50 -50.91 76.66
N ASN A 92 -142.80 -51.08 76.95
CA ASN A 92 -143.60 -52.21 76.43
C ASN A 92 -145.15 -52.02 76.56
N VAL A 93 -145.94 -52.93 75.95
CA VAL A 93 -147.38 -53.26 76.19
C VAL A 93 -148.47 -52.42 75.49
N HIS A 94 -149.68 -53.01 75.38
CA HIS A 94 -150.86 -52.60 74.60
C HIS A 94 -151.97 -51.89 75.43
N SER A 95 -153.00 -51.35 74.73
CA SER A 95 -154.43 -51.79 74.79
C SER A 95 -155.54 -50.70 74.86
N THR A 96 -156.42 -50.72 73.85
CA THR A 96 -157.88 -50.43 73.83
C THR A 96 -158.52 -49.35 74.73
N SER A 97 -158.87 -48.20 74.10
CA SER A 97 -160.25 -47.64 73.97
C SER A 97 -161.05 -47.16 75.23
N PRO A 98 -161.80 -46.02 75.19
CA PRO A 98 -161.64 -44.80 74.36
C PRO A 98 -161.96 -43.43 75.06
N LEU A 99 -161.59 -42.31 74.40
CA LEU A 99 -162.11 -40.92 74.50
C LEU A 99 -161.83 -40.08 75.79
N ASN A 100 -161.58 -38.76 75.74
CA ASN A 100 -160.77 -37.89 74.84
C ASN A 100 -160.79 -36.43 75.37
N ASN A 101 -159.63 -35.79 75.63
CA ASN A 101 -159.35 -34.35 75.36
C ASN A 101 -157.99 -33.83 75.88
N PHE A 102 -157.40 -34.44 76.92
CA PHE A 102 -156.29 -33.82 77.68
C PHE A 102 -154.97 -33.70 76.90
N GLU A 103 -154.63 -34.72 76.09
CA GLU A 103 -153.35 -34.87 75.37
C GLU A 103 -153.01 -33.69 74.43
N ILE A 104 -154.02 -32.97 73.93
CA ILE A 104 -153.85 -31.85 73.00
C ILE A 104 -153.09 -30.67 73.65
N GLN A 105 -153.10 -30.57 74.98
CA GLN A 105 -152.48 -29.46 75.70
C GLN A 105 -150.98 -29.67 75.97
N GLU A 106 -150.55 -30.91 76.24
CA GLU A 106 -149.13 -31.24 76.49
C GLU A 106 -148.28 -31.08 75.22
N LEU A 107 -148.80 -31.54 74.06
CA LEU A 107 -148.15 -31.43 72.76
C LEU A 107 -147.77 -29.99 72.36
N ARG A 108 -148.47 -28.97 72.91
CA ARG A 108 -148.13 -27.56 72.69
C ARG A 108 -146.94 -27.12 73.55
N ALA A 109 -146.94 -27.48 74.83
CA ALA A 109 -145.85 -27.15 75.75
C ALA A 109 -144.54 -27.87 75.38
N GLU A 110 -144.62 -28.99 74.67
CA GLU A 110 -143.46 -29.69 74.11
C GLU A 110 -142.91 -29.00 72.84
N LYS A 111 -143.78 -28.58 71.92
CA LYS A 111 -143.40 -27.78 70.74
C LYS A 111 -142.59 -26.54 71.14
N ASP A 112 -143.09 -25.74 72.08
CA ASP A 112 -142.46 -24.47 72.43
C ASP A 112 -141.08 -24.66 73.09
N LYS A 113 -140.88 -25.76 73.85
CA LYS A 113 -139.55 -26.18 74.33
C LYS A 113 -138.59 -26.55 73.19
N MET A 114 -139.09 -27.27 72.18
CA MET A 114 -138.30 -27.68 71.02
C MET A 114 -137.89 -26.49 70.15
N GLU A 115 -138.73 -25.46 70.05
CA GLU A 115 -138.39 -24.20 69.37
C GLU A 115 -137.29 -23.43 70.12
N CYS A 116 -137.41 -23.20 71.44
CA CYS A 116 -136.34 -22.56 72.22
C CYS A 116 -135.03 -23.37 72.20
N ALA A 117 -135.10 -24.71 72.18
CA ALA A 117 -133.93 -25.57 72.05
C ALA A 117 -133.28 -25.46 70.65
N TYR A 118 -134.09 -25.38 69.59
CA TYR A 118 -133.62 -25.16 68.22
C TYR A 118 -132.96 -23.79 68.06
N GLU A 119 -133.53 -22.73 68.62
CA GLU A 119 -132.95 -21.39 68.61
C GLU A 119 -131.63 -21.33 69.39
N SER A 120 -131.59 -21.90 70.59
CA SER A 120 -130.36 -22.02 71.39
C SER A 120 -129.25 -22.81 70.67
N LEU A 121 -129.62 -23.84 69.90
CA LEU A 121 -128.69 -24.63 69.11
C LEU A 121 -128.21 -23.86 67.86
N ARG A 122 -129.09 -23.08 67.22
CA ARG A 122 -128.79 -22.21 66.07
C ARG A 122 -127.82 -21.09 66.44
N GLU A 123 -128.00 -20.44 67.59
CA GLU A 123 -127.04 -19.44 68.10
C GLU A 123 -125.66 -20.06 68.33
N ARG A 124 -125.59 -21.25 68.94
CA ARG A 124 -124.33 -21.98 69.12
C ARG A 124 -123.66 -22.32 67.79
N PHE A 125 -124.41 -22.76 66.78
CA PHE A 125 -123.87 -22.99 65.44
C PHE A 125 -123.31 -21.73 64.79
N GLU A 126 -123.94 -20.57 64.97
CA GLU A 126 -123.42 -19.30 64.43
C GLU A 126 -122.20 -18.79 65.21
N ILE A 127 -122.13 -19.01 66.53
CA ILE A 127 -120.91 -18.76 67.32
C ILE A 127 -119.76 -19.66 66.84
N TYR A 128 -119.99 -20.98 66.71
CA TYR A 128 -118.98 -21.90 66.17
C TYR A 128 -118.52 -21.51 64.75
N ARG A 129 -119.42 -20.97 63.92
CA ARG A 129 -119.09 -20.46 62.59
C ARG A 129 -118.19 -19.23 62.65
N GLN A 130 -118.45 -18.30 63.57
CA GLN A 130 -117.63 -17.09 63.76
C GLN A 130 -116.28 -17.40 64.41
N GLU A 131 -116.23 -18.30 65.39
CA GLU A 131 -114.97 -18.77 65.98
C GLU A 131 -114.13 -19.53 64.95
N ARG A 132 -114.76 -20.35 64.11
CA ARG A 132 -114.10 -20.97 62.97
C ARG A 132 -113.56 -19.95 61.97
N SER A 133 -114.35 -18.94 61.57
CA SER A 133 -113.86 -17.86 60.68
C SER A 133 -112.60 -17.20 61.24
N LYS A 134 -112.62 -16.82 62.52
CA LYS A 134 -111.47 -16.21 63.20
C LYS A 134 -110.27 -17.14 63.32
N ALA A 135 -110.49 -18.44 63.54
CA ALA A 135 -109.42 -19.43 63.57
C ALA A 135 -108.80 -19.60 62.18
N ASP A 136 -109.63 -19.75 61.14
CA ASP A 136 -109.23 -19.87 59.75
C ASP A 136 -108.46 -18.59 59.31
N GLU A 137 -108.94 -17.37 59.64
CA GLU A 137 -108.26 -16.08 59.44
C GLU A 137 -106.87 -16.01 60.13
N VAL A 138 -106.75 -16.48 61.38
CA VAL A 138 -105.47 -16.52 62.12
C VAL A 138 -104.51 -17.56 61.54
N TYR A 139 -105.02 -18.69 61.03
CA TYR A 139 -104.21 -19.66 60.31
C TYR A 139 -103.74 -19.11 58.96
N GLU A 140 -104.58 -18.42 58.21
CA GLU A 140 -104.21 -17.74 56.95
C GLU A 140 -103.11 -16.69 57.20
N GLN A 141 -103.30 -15.77 58.15
CA GLN A 141 -102.26 -14.78 58.49
C GLN A 141 -100.93 -15.43 58.94
N ARG A 142 -101.00 -16.54 59.67
CA ARG A 142 -99.79 -17.28 60.09
C ARG A 142 -99.12 -17.99 58.91
N ILE A 143 -99.90 -18.51 57.96
CA ILE A 143 -99.41 -19.09 56.71
C ILE A 143 -98.75 -18.01 55.85
N GLU A 144 -99.36 -16.83 55.70
CA GLU A 144 -98.77 -15.69 54.99
C GLU A 144 -97.44 -15.23 55.62
N GLN A 145 -97.39 -15.08 56.94
CA GLN A 145 -96.15 -14.75 57.67
C GLN A 145 -95.07 -15.81 57.48
N GLN A 146 -95.44 -17.11 57.45
CA GLN A 146 -94.49 -18.19 57.17
C GLN A 146 -94.04 -18.21 55.71
N ILE A 147 -94.92 -17.92 54.75
CA ILE A 147 -94.58 -17.77 53.33
C ILE A 147 -93.60 -16.60 53.13
N GLN A 148 -93.85 -15.46 53.77
CA GLN A 148 -92.96 -14.29 53.73
C GLN A 148 -91.57 -14.63 54.33
N LEU A 149 -91.53 -15.21 55.53
CA LEU A 149 -90.27 -15.62 56.17
C LEU A 149 -89.50 -16.66 55.33
N ILE A 150 -90.20 -17.60 54.69
CA ILE A 150 -89.60 -18.56 53.75
C ILE A 150 -89.08 -17.84 52.49
N GLY A 151 -89.76 -16.80 52.01
CA GLY A 151 -89.30 -15.91 50.95
C GLY A 151 -88.01 -15.18 51.32
N ASP A 152 -87.98 -14.53 52.48
CA ASP A 152 -86.82 -13.79 52.98
C ASP A 152 -85.62 -14.70 53.25
N LEU A 153 -85.84 -15.89 53.81
CA LEU A 153 -84.80 -16.91 53.98
C LEU A 153 -84.30 -17.47 52.64
N ARG A 154 -85.16 -17.61 51.63
CA ARG A 154 -84.73 -17.98 50.26
C ARG A 154 -83.92 -16.87 49.60
N ALA A 155 -84.30 -15.60 49.79
CA ALA A 155 -83.57 -14.45 49.27
C ALA A 155 -82.19 -14.31 49.96
N LEU A 156 -82.13 -14.46 51.29
CA LEU A 156 -80.88 -14.47 52.05
C LEU A 156 -79.99 -15.66 51.64
N LYS A 157 -80.56 -16.85 51.48
CA LYS A 157 -79.84 -18.04 50.99
C LYS A 157 -79.26 -17.79 49.59
N ALA A 158 -80.07 -17.31 48.65
CA ALA A 158 -79.62 -17.02 47.28
C ALA A 158 -78.52 -15.95 47.25
N LYS A 159 -78.61 -14.94 48.13
CA LYS A 159 -77.54 -13.96 48.31
C LYS A 159 -76.26 -14.60 48.86
N LEU A 160 -76.34 -15.42 49.91
CA LEU A 160 -75.17 -16.10 50.47
C LEU A 160 -74.55 -17.09 49.49
N GLU A 161 -75.35 -17.78 48.66
CA GLU A 161 -74.85 -18.63 47.58
C GLU A 161 -74.15 -17.79 46.50
N ALA A 162 -74.68 -16.61 46.14
CA ALA A 162 -74.02 -15.68 45.23
C ALA A 162 -72.72 -15.08 45.81
N ASP A 163 -72.71 -14.71 47.10
CA ASP A 163 -71.54 -14.19 47.82
C ASP A 163 -70.44 -15.27 47.92
N ILE A 164 -70.80 -16.54 48.19
CA ILE A 164 -69.88 -17.70 48.16
C ILE A 164 -69.31 -17.92 46.76
N VAL A 165 -70.14 -17.88 45.72
CA VAL A 165 -69.68 -18.01 44.32
C VAL A 165 -68.78 -16.83 43.93
N ALA A 166 -69.07 -15.61 44.37
CA ALA A 166 -68.21 -14.45 44.16
C ALA A 166 -66.85 -14.60 44.86
N VAL A 167 -66.82 -15.08 46.11
CA VAL A 167 -65.59 -15.37 46.85
C VAL A 167 -64.79 -16.50 46.19
N GLN A 168 -65.45 -17.57 45.71
CA GLN A 168 -64.80 -18.65 44.97
C GLN A 168 -64.22 -18.17 43.63
N ASN A 169 -64.95 -17.36 42.88
CA ASN A 169 -64.46 -16.76 41.63
C ASN A 169 -63.27 -15.82 41.89
N ASN A 170 -63.33 -14.99 42.93
CA ASN A 170 -62.23 -14.11 43.32
C ASN A 170 -61.00 -14.89 43.80
N ALA A 171 -61.19 -15.96 44.57
CA ALA A 171 -60.11 -16.85 45.00
C ALA A 171 -59.49 -17.61 43.81
N GLN A 172 -60.31 -18.07 42.85
CA GLN A 172 -59.79 -18.71 41.63
C GLN A 172 -59.07 -17.70 40.72
N ALA A 173 -59.53 -16.45 40.65
CA ALA A 173 -58.84 -15.37 39.95
C ALA A 173 -57.50 -15.05 40.62
N ALA A 174 -57.46 -14.97 41.96
CA ALA A 174 -56.22 -14.78 42.72
C ALA A 174 -55.24 -15.95 42.51
N CYS A 175 -55.69 -17.21 42.56
CA CYS A 175 -54.83 -18.35 42.25
C CYS A 175 -54.33 -18.34 40.80
N LYS A 176 -55.15 -17.93 39.82
CA LYS A 176 -54.72 -17.74 38.43
C LYS A 176 -53.68 -16.62 38.31
N GLN A 177 -53.81 -15.54 39.09
CA GLN A 177 -52.86 -14.44 39.13
C GLN A 177 -51.54 -14.85 39.78
N VAL A 178 -51.56 -15.59 40.90
CA VAL A 178 -50.37 -16.14 41.56
C VAL A 178 -49.63 -17.11 40.62
N LEU A 179 -50.35 -18.06 40.00
CA LEU A 179 -49.78 -18.98 39.01
C LEU A 179 -49.25 -18.28 37.75
N GLN A 180 -49.71 -17.06 37.44
CA GLN A 180 -49.13 -16.25 36.39
C GLN A 180 -47.88 -15.51 36.88
N THR A 181 -47.89 -14.90 38.07
CA THR A 181 -46.69 -14.27 38.64
C THR A 181 -45.57 -15.27 38.91
N ASP A 182 -45.88 -16.53 39.25
CA ASP A 182 -44.88 -17.59 39.40
C ASP A 182 -44.22 -17.96 38.06
N LYS A 183 -45.00 -18.01 36.97
CA LYS A 183 -44.48 -18.20 35.60
C LYS A 183 -43.65 -17.00 35.14
N ASP A 184 -44.12 -15.78 35.43
CA ASP A 184 -43.42 -14.56 35.07
C ASP A 184 -42.09 -14.47 35.84
N LEU A 185 -42.08 -14.83 37.12
CA LEU A 185 -40.90 -14.90 37.98
C LEU A 185 -39.92 -16.00 37.53
N LEU A 186 -40.39 -17.19 37.15
CA LEU A 186 -39.57 -18.22 36.50
C LEU A 186 -38.97 -17.73 35.18
N SER A 187 -39.73 -16.99 34.36
CA SER A 187 -39.22 -16.40 33.12
C SER A 187 -38.16 -15.32 33.38
N LEU A 188 -38.30 -14.56 34.48
CA LEU A 188 -37.32 -13.57 34.93
C LEU A 188 -36.07 -14.24 35.51
N GLN A 189 -36.19 -15.35 36.23
CA GLN A 189 -35.07 -16.17 36.68
C GLN A 189 -34.28 -16.74 35.48
N GLN A 190 -34.95 -17.34 34.49
CA GLN A 190 -34.30 -17.83 33.27
C GLN A 190 -33.63 -16.70 32.48
N ARG A 191 -34.23 -15.51 32.41
CA ARG A 191 -33.61 -14.32 31.81
C ARG A 191 -32.42 -13.81 32.61
N LEU A 192 -32.45 -13.89 33.94
CA LEU A 192 -31.35 -13.52 34.83
C LEU A 192 -30.17 -14.51 34.71
N GLU A 193 -30.46 -15.82 34.69
CA GLU A 193 -29.47 -16.86 34.44
C GLU A 193 -28.81 -16.68 33.07
N LYS A 194 -29.60 -16.46 32.02
CA LYS A 194 -29.06 -16.13 30.69
C LYS A 194 -28.23 -14.85 30.71
N ALA A 195 -28.70 -13.77 31.35
CA ALA A 195 -27.92 -12.53 31.46
C ALA A 195 -26.61 -12.75 32.23
N ASN A 196 -26.58 -13.65 33.20
CA ASN A 196 -25.37 -14.04 33.93
C ASN A 196 -24.43 -14.91 33.09
N THR A 197 -24.92 -15.81 32.22
CA THR A 197 -24.07 -16.55 31.27
C THR A 197 -23.53 -15.64 30.18
N ASP A 198 -24.38 -14.77 29.62
CA ASP A 198 -24.01 -13.79 28.60
C ASP A 198 -22.99 -12.79 29.16
N LYS A 199 -23.14 -12.36 30.43
CA LYS A 199 -22.12 -11.57 31.15
C LYS A 199 -20.83 -12.35 31.33
N LYS A 200 -20.84 -13.60 31.82
CA LYS A 200 -19.61 -14.40 31.98
C LYS A 200 -18.86 -14.58 30.66
N LEU A 201 -19.58 -14.78 29.55
CA LEU A 201 -19.00 -14.86 28.20
C LEU A 201 -18.44 -13.50 27.73
N ALA A 202 -19.06 -12.37 28.13
CA ALA A 202 -18.54 -11.04 27.86
C ALA A 202 -17.29 -10.73 28.72
N ASP A 203 -17.30 -11.08 30.01
CA ASP A 203 -16.16 -10.94 30.93
C ASP A 203 -14.96 -11.78 30.39
N GLN A 204 -15.19 -13.03 29.99
CA GLN A 204 -14.16 -13.90 29.37
C GLN A 204 -13.62 -13.34 28.04
N LYS A 205 -14.48 -12.80 27.17
CA LYS A 205 -14.05 -12.13 25.94
C LYS A 205 -13.24 -10.86 26.22
N TYR A 206 -13.62 -10.10 27.25
CA TYR A 206 -12.87 -8.92 27.67
C TYR A 206 -11.47 -9.31 28.19
N GLU A 207 -11.37 -10.39 28.96
CA GLU A 207 -10.09 -10.95 29.42
C GLU A 207 -9.21 -11.44 28.26
N GLN A 208 -9.78 -12.19 27.31
CA GLN A 208 -9.08 -12.62 26.08
C GLN A 208 -8.60 -11.41 25.24
N ILE A 209 -9.44 -10.39 25.06
CA ILE A 209 -9.07 -9.16 24.35
C ILE A 209 -7.95 -8.44 25.11
N THR A 210 -8.01 -8.37 26.45
CA THR A 210 -6.97 -7.75 27.29
C THR A 210 -5.65 -8.51 27.17
N GLN A 211 -5.66 -9.84 27.14
CA GLN A 211 -4.48 -10.66 26.89
C GLN A 211 -3.90 -10.41 25.49
N SER A 212 -4.74 -10.37 24.44
CA SER A 212 -4.28 -10.05 23.08
C SER A 212 -3.72 -8.64 22.93
N LEU A 213 -4.23 -7.69 23.73
CA LEU A 213 -3.72 -6.32 23.78
C LEU A 213 -2.37 -6.24 24.51
N MET A 214 -2.18 -7.04 25.57
CA MET A 214 -0.89 -7.16 26.26
C MET A 214 0.18 -7.76 25.34
N THR A 215 -0.11 -8.88 24.66
CA THR A 215 0.85 -9.49 23.72
C THR A 215 1.16 -8.56 22.55
N ALA A 216 0.16 -7.87 21.99
CA ALA A 216 0.39 -6.87 20.94
C ALA A 216 1.23 -5.67 21.44
N GLN A 217 1.12 -5.28 22.72
CA GLN A 217 1.96 -4.23 23.30
C GLN A 217 3.41 -4.71 23.52
N GLU A 218 3.61 -5.97 23.90
CA GLU A 218 4.93 -6.61 24.00
C GLU A 218 5.59 -6.76 22.62
N GLU A 219 4.84 -7.20 21.61
CA GLU A 219 5.27 -7.24 20.21
C GLU A 219 5.63 -5.84 19.68
N ILE A 220 4.80 -4.82 19.91
CA ILE A 220 5.10 -3.43 19.53
C ILE A 220 6.35 -2.91 20.25
N ALA A 221 6.58 -3.27 21.52
CA ALA A 221 7.79 -2.90 22.24
C ALA A 221 9.04 -3.57 21.63
N HIS A 222 8.96 -4.86 21.29
CA HIS A 222 10.03 -5.62 20.63
C HIS A 222 10.31 -5.13 19.21
N HIS A 223 9.28 -4.84 18.41
CA HIS A 223 9.44 -4.22 17.09
C HIS A 223 10.04 -2.81 17.20
N LYS A 224 9.71 -2.04 18.24
CA LYS A 224 10.32 -0.74 18.50
C LYS A 224 11.80 -0.84 18.86
N THR A 225 12.21 -1.80 19.69
CA THR A 225 13.65 -2.03 19.96
C THR A 225 14.38 -2.49 18.71
N ASN A 226 13.78 -3.37 17.91
CA ASN A 226 14.41 -3.84 16.67
C ASN A 226 14.49 -2.74 15.62
N ALA A 227 13.49 -1.86 15.51
CA ALA A 227 13.56 -0.66 14.67
C ALA A 227 14.65 0.32 15.13
N GLN A 228 14.90 0.45 16.43
CA GLN A 228 16.02 1.26 16.95
C GLN A 228 17.40 0.62 16.68
N ILE A 229 17.51 -0.71 16.75
CA ILE A 229 18.73 -1.45 16.37
C ILE A 229 18.98 -1.29 14.88
N LEU A 230 17.97 -1.56 14.03
CA LEU A 230 18.06 -1.40 12.58
C LEU A 230 18.32 0.06 12.18
N GLN A 231 17.78 1.06 12.88
CA GLN A 231 18.14 2.46 12.64
C GLN A 231 19.60 2.72 13.02
N ALA A 232 20.09 2.19 14.14
CA ALA A 232 21.49 2.33 14.52
C ALA A 232 22.43 1.60 13.55
N GLU A 233 21.99 0.49 12.96
CA GLU A 233 22.69 -0.21 11.87
C GLU A 233 22.63 0.57 10.56
N VAL A 234 21.50 1.16 10.17
CA VAL A 234 21.41 2.04 8.98
C VAL A 234 22.20 3.34 9.17
N GLU A 235 22.31 3.87 10.39
CA GLU A 235 23.21 4.99 10.70
C GLU A 235 24.68 4.56 10.76
N LYS A 236 24.97 3.38 11.30
CA LYS A 236 26.32 2.79 11.26
C LYS A 236 26.70 2.52 9.81
N GLU A 237 25.81 2.02 8.96
CA GLU A 237 26.08 1.77 7.56
C GLU A 237 26.08 3.05 6.74
N ARG A 238 25.30 4.09 7.06
CA ARG A 238 25.52 5.45 6.49
C ARG A 238 26.87 6.03 6.89
N ARG A 239 27.40 5.70 8.07
CA ARG A 239 28.79 6.01 8.48
C ARG A 239 29.80 4.94 8.04
N SER A 240 29.34 3.77 7.59
CA SER A 240 30.04 2.78 6.78
C SER A 240 29.89 3.09 5.28
N LEU A 241 29.20 4.19 4.99
CA LEU A 241 29.38 5.12 3.91
C LEU A 241 29.96 6.50 4.45
N GLN A 242 30.82 6.54 5.52
CA GLN A 242 31.94 7.53 5.83
C GLN A 242 33.40 6.87 5.88
N ARG A 243 34.22 6.80 4.78
CA ARG A 243 35.11 5.72 4.05
C ARG A 243 34.92 4.81 2.64
N VAL A 244 34.06 4.64 1.48
CA VAL A 244 32.68 4.80 0.64
C VAL A 244 31.67 5.97 -0.02
N GLU A 245 30.96 7.06 0.50
CA GLU A 245 30.27 8.31 -0.08
C GLU A 245 31.00 9.55 -0.79
N ALA A 246 32.01 10.26 -0.23
CA ALA A 246 32.65 11.45 -0.84
C ALA A 246 34.19 11.56 -0.65
N GLU A 247 34.93 10.48 -0.86
CA GLU A 247 36.38 10.32 -0.60
C GLU A 247 37.27 9.48 -1.61
N LEU A 248 36.90 8.30 -2.20
CA LEU A 248 37.47 7.60 -3.41
C LEU A 248 37.51 8.51 -4.61
N GLN A 249 36.88 9.66 -4.50
CA GLN A 249 37.39 10.86 -5.10
C GLN A 249 38.94 10.97 -5.11
N VAL A 250 39.72 10.48 -4.13
CA VAL A 250 41.19 10.41 -4.24
C VAL A 250 41.64 9.27 -5.13
N PHE A 251 41.09 8.05 -5.12
CA PHE A 251 41.39 7.11 -6.22
C PHE A 251 40.93 7.61 -7.59
N ARG A 252 39.87 8.42 -7.74
CA ARG A 252 39.51 9.06 -9.01
C ARG A 252 40.45 10.21 -9.38
N ASN A 253 40.88 11.03 -8.42
CA ASN A 253 41.90 12.06 -8.60
C ASN A 253 43.28 11.45 -8.91
N SER A 254 43.60 10.32 -8.28
CA SER A 254 44.82 9.53 -8.39
C SER A 254 44.81 8.67 -9.64
N GLN A 255 43.66 8.15 -10.08
CA GLN A 255 43.46 7.56 -11.39
C GLN A 255 43.59 8.64 -12.47
N SER A 256 42.98 9.81 -12.31
CA SER A 256 43.16 10.96 -13.22
C SER A 256 44.62 11.41 -13.29
N MET A 257 45.33 11.40 -12.15
CA MET A 257 46.77 11.64 -12.05
C MET A 257 47.58 10.53 -12.70
N ASN A 258 47.23 9.26 -12.50
CA ASN A 258 47.88 8.08 -13.10
C ASN A 258 47.60 8.00 -14.60
N GLU A 259 46.45 8.47 -15.08
CA GLU A 259 46.13 8.67 -16.48
C GLU A 259 46.89 9.86 -17.06
N HIS A 260 47.15 10.92 -16.27
CA HIS A 260 48.03 12.02 -16.69
C HIS A 260 49.48 11.52 -16.77
N ILE A 261 49.95 10.72 -15.80
CA ILE A 261 51.25 10.06 -15.80
C ILE A 261 51.33 9.09 -16.97
N ALA A 262 50.34 8.24 -17.23
CA ALA A 262 50.30 7.31 -18.36
C ALA A 262 50.24 8.04 -19.70
N ARG A 263 49.51 9.17 -19.83
CA ARG A 263 49.57 10.06 -21.00
C ARG A 263 50.97 10.66 -21.17
N THR A 264 51.65 11.02 -20.09
CA THR A 264 53.01 11.59 -20.12
C THR A 264 54.06 10.52 -20.47
N LEU A 265 53.94 9.32 -19.90
CA LEU A 265 54.73 8.15 -20.23
C LEU A 265 54.48 7.69 -21.66
N SER A 266 53.24 7.74 -22.16
CA SER A 266 52.93 7.49 -23.57
C SER A 266 53.49 8.58 -24.48
N GLN A 267 53.52 9.85 -24.08
CA GLN A 267 54.23 10.89 -24.81
C GLN A 267 55.75 10.69 -24.80
N LEU A 268 56.32 10.20 -23.70
CA LEU A 268 57.75 9.86 -23.60
C LEU A 268 58.09 8.61 -24.42
N ASP A 269 57.26 7.56 -24.37
CA ASP A 269 57.35 6.35 -25.19
C ASP A 269 57.18 6.66 -26.67
N ASN A 270 56.25 7.52 -27.07
CA ASN A 270 56.13 8.00 -28.45
C ASN A 270 57.34 8.84 -28.90
N ARG A 271 58.00 9.56 -27.97
CA ARG A 271 59.26 10.28 -28.27
C ARG A 271 60.47 9.34 -28.31
N LEU A 272 60.50 8.29 -27.49
CA LEU A 272 61.50 7.22 -27.54
C LEU A 272 61.34 6.41 -28.83
N LYS A 273 60.12 6.01 -29.18
CA LYS A 273 59.77 5.41 -30.49
C LYS A 273 60.16 6.32 -31.63
N TYR A 274 59.87 7.62 -31.59
CA TYR A 274 60.36 8.54 -32.63
C TYR A 274 61.90 8.55 -32.73
N VAL A 275 62.62 8.52 -31.60
CA VAL A 275 64.09 8.47 -31.59
C VAL A 275 64.63 7.11 -32.06
N ASP A 276 64.00 5.99 -31.70
CA ASP A 276 64.37 4.66 -32.15
C ASP A 276 63.90 4.38 -33.58
N ASP A 277 62.85 5.04 -34.09
CA ASP A 277 62.43 5.06 -35.49
C ASP A 277 63.38 5.92 -36.32
N GLU A 278 63.82 7.09 -35.82
CA GLU A 278 64.85 7.89 -36.48
C GLU A 278 66.20 7.15 -36.49
N ARG A 279 66.53 6.43 -35.41
CA ARG A 279 67.70 5.55 -35.32
C ARG A 279 67.57 4.34 -36.24
N SER A 280 66.40 3.70 -36.27
CA SER A 280 66.06 2.56 -37.13
C SER A 280 66.10 2.97 -38.59
N LEU A 281 65.63 4.17 -38.94
CA LEU A 281 65.76 4.77 -40.26
C LEU A 281 67.23 5.06 -40.59
N ARG A 282 68.02 5.65 -39.68
CA ARG A 282 69.47 5.87 -39.89
C ARG A 282 70.22 4.54 -40.11
N THR A 283 69.95 3.50 -39.30
CA THR A 283 70.52 2.16 -39.52
C THR A 283 69.92 1.45 -40.72
N GLY A 284 68.67 1.77 -41.07
CA GLY A 284 67.92 1.25 -42.21
C GLY A 284 68.55 1.75 -43.51
N THR A 285 68.76 3.06 -43.65
CA THR A 285 69.51 3.67 -44.75
C THR A 285 70.95 3.12 -44.82
N GLN A 286 71.59 2.81 -43.69
CA GLN A 286 72.90 2.14 -43.67
C GLN A 286 72.82 0.68 -44.17
N VAL A 287 71.79 -0.08 -43.77
CA VAL A 287 71.52 -1.44 -44.25
C VAL A 287 71.03 -1.46 -45.70
N GLU A 288 70.36 -0.41 -46.17
CA GLU A 288 69.97 -0.18 -47.56
C GLU A 288 71.20 0.11 -48.42
N ALA A 289 72.14 0.95 -47.97
CA ALA A 289 73.42 1.15 -48.64
C ALA A 289 74.20 -0.18 -48.77
N LEU A 290 74.34 -0.92 -47.67
CA LEU A 290 74.95 -2.27 -47.67
C LEU A 290 74.14 -3.30 -48.48
N THR A 291 72.83 -3.12 -48.60
CA THR A 291 71.93 -3.94 -49.43
C THR A 291 72.07 -3.62 -50.91
N VAL A 292 72.28 -2.35 -51.28
CA VAL A 292 72.62 -1.94 -52.64
C VAL A 292 74.01 -2.50 -53.02
N GLU A 293 74.99 -2.46 -52.12
CA GLU A 293 76.27 -3.14 -52.34
C GLU A 293 76.09 -4.66 -52.50
N ARG A 294 75.32 -5.31 -51.61
CA ARG A 294 74.97 -6.74 -51.70
C ARG A 294 74.25 -7.08 -53.00
N ASP A 295 73.29 -6.27 -53.43
CA ASP A 295 72.45 -6.59 -54.59
C ASP A 295 73.09 -6.16 -55.92
N ASN A 296 74.05 -5.24 -55.89
CA ASN A 296 75.02 -5.08 -56.99
C ASN A 296 75.85 -6.37 -57.15
N LEU A 297 76.37 -6.95 -56.05
CA LEU A 297 77.08 -8.24 -56.06
C LEU A 297 76.16 -9.42 -56.45
N LYS A 298 74.91 -9.43 -56.00
CA LYS A 298 73.89 -10.43 -56.34
C LYS A 298 73.43 -10.31 -57.79
N THR A 299 73.39 -9.11 -58.35
CA THR A 299 73.11 -8.88 -59.78
C THR A 299 74.28 -9.36 -60.63
N LEU A 300 75.54 -9.11 -60.20
CA LEU A 300 76.73 -9.75 -60.78
C LEU A 300 76.57 -11.29 -60.81
N LEU A 301 76.12 -11.89 -59.71
CA LEU A 301 75.91 -13.34 -59.61
C LEU A 301 74.68 -13.86 -60.37
N SER A 302 73.60 -13.07 -60.50
CA SER A 302 72.42 -13.47 -61.29
C SER A 302 72.69 -13.34 -62.78
N GLN A 303 73.46 -12.34 -63.22
CA GLN A 303 74.01 -12.32 -64.58
C GLN A 303 74.81 -13.60 -64.82
N MET A 304 75.74 -13.94 -63.92
CA MET A 304 76.51 -15.19 -63.93
C MET A 304 75.68 -16.49 -63.80
N ASN A 305 74.36 -16.42 -63.62
CA ASN A 305 73.46 -17.56 -63.44
C ASN A 305 72.32 -17.62 -64.48
N ASP A 306 71.80 -16.49 -64.97
CA ASP A 306 70.85 -16.44 -66.08
C ASP A 306 71.55 -16.67 -67.43
N ASP A 307 72.85 -16.34 -67.51
CA ASP A 307 73.75 -16.82 -68.56
C ASP A 307 73.99 -18.35 -68.48
N VAL A 308 73.58 -18.99 -67.38
CA VAL A 308 73.53 -20.46 -67.19
C VAL A 308 72.10 -21.02 -67.30
N LYS A 309 71.06 -20.19 -67.13
CA LYS A 309 69.65 -20.65 -66.93
C LYS A 309 68.68 -20.35 -68.08
N ARG A 310 68.96 -19.37 -68.96
CA ARG A 310 68.27 -19.30 -70.28
C ARG A 310 68.45 -20.60 -71.08
N SER A 311 69.51 -21.33 -70.77
CA SER A 311 69.87 -22.68 -71.21
C SER A 311 68.82 -23.79 -70.97
N MET A 312 67.62 -23.52 -70.43
CA MET A 312 66.82 -24.57 -69.76
C MET A 312 65.29 -24.64 -69.96
N ASN A 313 64.57 -23.64 -70.53
CA ASN A 313 63.10 -23.59 -70.37
C ASN A 313 62.19 -23.70 -71.63
N ASP A 314 61.32 -22.70 -71.89
CA ASP A 314 60.29 -22.62 -72.95
C ASP A 314 59.20 -23.73 -72.99
N ARG A 315 57.97 -23.43 -72.51
CA ARG A 315 56.82 -24.40 -72.48
C ARG A 315 55.38 -23.91 -72.14
N GLU A 316 55.17 -23.27 -70.98
CA GLU A 316 54.36 -23.94 -69.92
C GLU A 316 52.92 -23.41 -69.59
N LEU A 317 52.00 -23.13 -70.55
CA LEU A 317 50.68 -22.53 -70.20
C LEU A 317 49.49 -22.84 -71.15
N GLU A 318 48.51 -23.67 -70.74
CA GLU A 318 47.39 -24.12 -71.61
C GLU A 318 45.96 -24.28 -71.00
N ARG A 319 45.66 -23.95 -69.72
CA ARG A 319 44.68 -24.78 -68.94
C ARG A 319 43.40 -24.21 -68.24
N GLN A 320 42.87 -22.99 -68.44
CA GLN A 320 41.70 -22.51 -67.64
C GLN A 320 40.51 -21.86 -68.40
N ARG A 321 40.22 -20.55 -68.19
CA ARG A 321 38.97 -19.81 -68.51
C ARG A 321 37.69 -20.15 -67.71
N TYR A 322 37.44 -21.39 -67.33
CA TYR A 322 36.08 -21.89 -67.02
C TYR A 322 35.26 -21.28 -65.86
N GLY A 323 35.84 -20.52 -64.92
CA GLY A 323 35.14 -20.21 -63.65
C GLY A 323 34.16 -19.02 -63.63
N GLN A 324 34.14 -18.17 -64.66
CA GLN A 324 33.54 -16.81 -64.54
C GLN A 324 32.02 -16.72 -64.74
N GLU A 325 31.35 -17.79 -65.12
CA GLU A 325 29.95 -17.76 -65.57
C GLU A 325 28.92 -17.59 -64.42
N LEU A 326 29.36 -17.71 -63.16
CA LEU A 326 28.46 -18.03 -62.03
C LEU A 326 27.83 -16.81 -61.33
N GLU A 327 28.53 -15.69 -61.15
CA GLU A 327 28.00 -14.56 -60.34
C GLU A 327 26.98 -13.66 -61.07
N LEU A 328 26.89 -13.77 -62.39
CA LEU A 328 25.90 -13.06 -63.23
C LEU A 328 24.44 -13.35 -62.81
N LEU A 329 24.21 -14.42 -62.04
CA LEU A 329 22.90 -14.85 -61.55
C LEU A 329 22.34 -13.98 -60.41
N LYS A 330 23.12 -13.63 -59.37
CA LYS A 330 22.53 -13.12 -58.11
C LYS A 330 21.84 -11.76 -58.26
N ILE A 331 22.38 -10.88 -59.10
CA ILE A 331 21.86 -9.52 -59.35
C ILE A 331 20.47 -9.56 -60.02
N ALA A 332 20.06 -10.69 -60.60
CA ALA A 332 18.76 -10.85 -61.23
C ALA A 332 17.57 -10.89 -60.24
N MET A 333 17.80 -11.08 -58.94
CA MET A 333 16.75 -11.28 -57.91
C MET A 333 16.12 -9.97 -57.37
N LYS A 334 16.46 -8.81 -57.96
CA LYS A 334 15.58 -7.66 -58.26
C LYS A 334 14.32 -7.40 -57.42
N LYS A 335 14.05 -6.13 -57.04
CA LYS A 335 13.54 -5.07 -57.95
C LYS A 335 12.21 -5.42 -58.70
N ALA A 336 11.47 -6.45 -58.28
CA ALA A 336 10.19 -6.87 -58.86
C ALA A 336 8.97 -6.59 -57.96
N GLU A 337 9.17 -6.44 -56.65
CA GLU A 337 8.06 -6.43 -55.67
C GLU A 337 7.40 -5.05 -55.47
N GLN A 338 8.15 -3.96 -55.64
CA GLN A 338 7.68 -2.60 -55.34
C GLN A 338 6.62 -2.06 -56.34
N GLU A 339 6.52 -2.63 -57.53
CA GLU A 339 5.81 -2.03 -58.67
C GLU A 339 4.29 -2.30 -58.67
N LYS A 340 3.81 -3.22 -57.81
CA LYS A 340 2.46 -3.81 -57.90
C LYS A 340 1.34 -3.01 -57.21
N LEU A 341 1.60 -2.42 -56.04
CA LEU A 341 0.51 -1.99 -55.13
C LEU A 341 -0.14 -0.65 -55.52
N LEU A 342 0.57 0.22 -56.24
CA LEU A 342 0.13 1.57 -56.59
C LEU A 342 -1.12 1.62 -57.50
N VAL A 343 -1.36 0.58 -58.28
CA VAL A 343 -2.35 0.57 -59.39
C VAL A 343 -3.80 0.48 -58.90
N GLN A 344 -4.04 0.08 -57.64
CA GLN A 344 -5.38 -0.32 -57.18
C GLN A 344 -6.24 0.82 -56.59
N ASN A 345 -5.65 1.99 -56.30
CA ASN A 345 -6.31 3.09 -55.58
C ASN A 345 -7.45 3.81 -56.35
N GLU A 346 -7.33 3.97 -57.67
CA GLU A 346 -8.00 5.10 -58.36
C GLU A 346 -9.28 4.73 -59.14
N ASN A 347 -9.63 3.44 -59.24
CA ASN A 347 -10.50 2.95 -60.32
C ASN A 347 -12.03 3.02 -60.03
N GLU A 348 -12.47 2.99 -58.77
CA GLU A 348 -13.91 2.85 -58.46
C GLU A 348 -14.62 4.18 -58.12
N SER A 349 -13.91 5.16 -57.56
CA SER A 349 -14.46 6.47 -57.14
C SER A 349 -15.11 7.27 -58.29
N LEU A 350 -14.64 7.08 -59.52
CA LEU A 350 -15.07 7.83 -60.71
C LEU A 350 -16.39 7.34 -61.32
N LYS A 351 -16.95 6.19 -60.88
CA LYS A 351 -17.86 5.40 -61.72
C LYS A 351 -19.36 5.77 -61.63
N THR A 352 -19.83 6.40 -60.54
CA THR A 352 -21.27 6.65 -60.31
C THR A 352 -21.72 8.11 -60.46
N LYS A 353 -20.83 9.10 -60.39
CA LYS A 353 -21.19 10.53 -60.51
C LYS A 353 -21.57 10.97 -61.94
N VAL A 354 -21.44 10.09 -62.93
CA VAL A 354 -21.75 10.36 -64.34
C VAL A 354 -23.25 10.22 -64.66
N SER A 355 -24.02 9.41 -63.91
CA SER A 355 -25.36 8.95 -64.35
C SER A 355 -26.54 9.93 -64.19
N ALA A 356 -26.37 11.10 -63.57
CA ALA A 356 -27.51 11.91 -63.11
C ALA A 356 -27.65 13.33 -63.73
N LEU A 357 -26.68 13.80 -64.53
CA LEU A 357 -26.66 15.20 -65.03
C LEU A 357 -27.07 15.38 -66.51
N GLU A 358 -27.52 14.32 -67.20
CA GLU A 358 -27.81 14.40 -68.65
C GLU A 358 -29.27 14.69 -69.03
N LYS A 359 -30.25 14.41 -68.16
CA LYS A 359 -31.68 14.28 -68.54
C LYS A 359 -32.57 14.72 -67.37
N GLN A 360 -33.57 15.60 -67.47
CA GLN A 360 -34.09 16.50 -68.53
C GLN A 360 -34.49 17.83 -67.83
N PHE A 361 -34.63 19.01 -68.46
CA PHE A 361 -35.76 19.36 -69.35
C PHE A 361 -35.63 20.74 -70.03
N THR A 362 -36.27 20.88 -71.21
CA THR A 362 -36.78 22.12 -71.84
C THR A 362 -38.01 21.77 -72.76
N SER A 363 -39.08 22.61 -72.86
CA SER A 363 -40.35 22.53 -73.70
C SER A 363 -41.66 21.78 -73.15
N PHE A 364 -42.91 21.91 -73.74
CA PHE A 364 -44.24 22.16 -73.01
C PHE A 364 -45.71 21.91 -73.68
N ASP A 365 -46.88 21.52 -72.97
CA ASP A 365 -48.45 21.54 -73.25
C ASP A 365 -49.43 20.67 -72.26
N THR A 366 -50.83 20.39 -72.15
CA THR A 366 -52.36 20.82 -72.33
C THR A 366 -53.43 19.75 -71.68
N GLU A 367 -54.84 19.60 -71.55
CA GLU A 367 -56.30 20.19 -71.72
C GLU A 367 -57.59 19.32 -71.11
N SER A 368 -58.93 19.75 -71.02
CA SER A 368 -60.36 19.05 -70.91
C SER A 368 -61.41 19.31 -69.68
N GLY A 369 -62.78 19.03 -69.47
CA GLY A 369 -64.06 18.27 -69.96
C GLY A 369 -65.52 18.49 -69.21
N ASP A 370 -66.69 17.73 -69.39
CA ASP A 370 -68.19 18.00 -68.93
C ASP A 370 -69.27 16.76 -68.93
N LYS A 371 -70.65 16.56 -68.61
CA LYS A 371 -71.98 17.14 -68.00
C LYS A 371 -73.26 16.13 -67.77
N VAL A 372 -74.41 16.36 -66.98
CA VAL A 372 -75.70 15.47 -66.79
C VAL A 372 -77.09 16.04 -66.13
N ALA A 373 -78.36 15.41 -66.20
CA ALA A 373 -79.69 15.68 -65.41
C ALA A 373 -81.05 14.79 -65.63
N ASN A 374 -82.16 14.77 -64.75
CA ASN A 374 -83.72 14.53 -64.96
C ASN A 374 -84.67 13.84 -63.79
N GLN A 375 -86.06 14.01 -63.68
CA GLN A 375 -87.13 13.25 -62.79
C GLN A 375 -88.71 13.68 -62.80
N GLN A 376 -89.78 12.83 -62.48
CA GLN A 376 -91.28 13.14 -62.19
C GLN A 376 -92.34 12.00 -61.71
N VAL A 377 -93.47 12.21 -60.91
CA VAL A 377 -94.74 11.31 -60.70
C VAL A 377 -95.99 11.83 -59.81
N ILE A 378 -97.27 11.26 -59.82
CA ILE A 378 -98.49 11.59 -58.91
C ILE A 378 -99.83 10.67 -58.92
N ASN A 379 -100.75 10.68 -57.87
CA ASN A 379 -102.31 10.60 -57.80
C ASN A 379 -103.17 9.44 -57.08
N ARG A 380 -104.37 9.73 -56.41
CA ARG A 380 -105.57 8.82 -55.99
C ARG A 380 -106.86 9.56 -55.39
N ASN A 381 -108.03 8.87 -55.18
CA ASN A 381 -109.41 9.23 -54.62
C ASN A 381 -110.06 8.15 -53.64
N ASP A 382 -111.24 8.39 -52.93
CA ASP A 382 -112.42 7.46 -52.59
C ASP A 382 -113.40 7.87 -51.38
N TYR A 383 -114.42 7.06 -50.93
CA TYR A 383 -115.65 7.45 -50.10
C TYR A 383 -116.20 6.48 -48.96
N LEU A 384 -117.29 6.84 -48.20
CA LEU A 384 -117.91 6.16 -46.99
C LEU A 384 -119.46 6.35 -46.74
N GLU A 385 -120.16 5.62 -45.81
CA GLU A 385 -121.50 5.98 -45.17
C GLU A 385 -121.95 5.19 -43.84
N THR A 386 -123.24 4.76 -43.56
CA THR A 386 -123.96 4.28 -42.28
C THR A 386 -123.19 3.52 -41.17
N GLN A 387 -121.98 3.06 -41.41
CA GLN A 387 -121.07 2.50 -40.41
C GLN A 387 -120.87 3.42 -39.18
N VAL A 388 -121.08 4.74 -39.34
CA VAL A 388 -120.77 5.78 -38.34
C VAL A 388 -121.40 5.56 -36.96
N ARG A 389 -122.72 5.30 -36.80
CA ARG A 389 -123.33 5.28 -35.43
C ARG A 389 -122.92 4.08 -34.57
N GLU A 390 -122.79 2.90 -35.18
CA GLU A 390 -122.24 1.76 -34.46
C GLU A 390 -120.73 1.87 -34.21
N LEU A 391 -120.06 2.77 -34.92
CA LEU A 391 -118.73 3.24 -34.56
C LEU A 391 -118.79 4.30 -33.44
N GLU A 392 -119.82 5.15 -33.31
CA GLU A 392 -119.93 6.18 -32.25
C GLU A 392 -120.01 5.61 -30.82
N GLU A 393 -120.85 4.60 -30.53
CA GLU A 393 -120.89 4.02 -29.17
C GLU A 393 -119.58 3.26 -28.85
N LYS A 394 -119.04 2.56 -29.85
CA LYS A 394 -117.70 1.95 -29.76
C LYS A 394 -116.60 3.01 -29.64
N LEU A 395 -116.80 4.22 -30.18
CA LEU A 395 -115.88 5.34 -30.09
C LEU A 395 -115.83 5.84 -28.65
N ASP A 396 -116.95 6.13 -27.99
CA ASP A 396 -116.91 6.64 -26.61
C ASP A 396 -116.45 5.59 -25.58
N ASP A 397 -116.78 4.31 -25.75
CA ASP A 397 -116.24 3.24 -24.88
C ASP A 397 -114.74 2.96 -25.16
N THR A 398 -114.27 3.07 -26.40
CA THR A 398 -112.82 3.09 -26.67
C THR A 398 -112.15 4.39 -26.25
N ARG A 399 -112.86 5.52 -26.16
CA ARG A 399 -112.36 6.83 -25.73
C ARG A 399 -112.15 6.90 -24.22
N LEU A 400 -113.02 6.33 -23.40
CA LEU A 400 -112.76 6.18 -21.96
C LEU A 400 -111.57 5.24 -21.70
N LYS A 401 -111.44 4.16 -22.49
CA LYS A 401 -110.28 3.26 -22.45
C LYS A 401 -109.01 3.96 -22.96
N TYR A 402 -109.14 4.83 -23.97
CA TYR A 402 -108.05 5.68 -24.46
C TYR A 402 -107.64 6.70 -23.40
N GLU A 403 -108.55 7.43 -22.75
CA GLU A 403 -108.21 8.35 -21.65
C GLU A 403 -107.52 7.66 -20.47
N ALA A 404 -107.97 6.46 -20.10
CA ALA A 404 -107.31 5.66 -19.07
C ALA A 404 -105.88 5.27 -19.51
N LYS A 405 -105.74 4.80 -20.76
CA LYS A 405 -104.44 4.48 -21.35
C LYS A 405 -103.56 5.71 -21.58
N GLU A 406 -104.13 6.89 -21.80
CA GLU A 406 -103.42 8.16 -21.97
C GLU A 406 -102.92 8.68 -20.62
N LYS A 407 -103.67 8.47 -19.53
CA LYS A 407 -103.22 8.73 -18.15
C LYS A 407 -102.12 7.75 -17.72
N GLU A 408 -102.27 6.45 -18.00
CA GLU A 408 -101.18 5.47 -17.83
C GLU A 408 -99.95 5.83 -18.66
N LEU A 409 -100.13 6.22 -19.92
CA LEU A 409 -99.07 6.61 -20.85
C LEU A 409 -98.41 7.94 -20.46
N HIS A 410 -99.12 8.86 -19.78
CA HIS A 410 -98.53 10.05 -19.16
C HIS A 410 -97.71 9.72 -17.91
N ALA A 411 -98.19 8.80 -17.07
CA ALA A 411 -97.43 8.31 -15.92
C ALA A 411 -96.18 7.55 -16.37
N LEU A 412 -96.29 6.71 -17.40
CA LEU A 412 -95.16 6.01 -18.03
C LEU A 412 -94.19 7.01 -18.69
N LYS A 413 -94.67 8.01 -19.45
CA LYS A 413 -93.81 9.09 -19.98
C LYS A 413 -93.03 9.79 -18.87
N SER A 414 -93.68 10.20 -17.78
CA SER A 414 -93.02 10.87 -16.67
C SER A 414 -92.04 9.94 -15.95
N LEU A 415 -92.35 8.65 -15.81
CA LEU A 415 -91.41 7.66 -15.26
C LEU A 415 -90.20 7.46 -16.19
N THR A 416 -90.42 7.34 -17.50
CA THR A 416 -89.35 7.25 -18.51
C THR A 416 -88.49 8.51 -18.51
N GLU A 417 -89.08 9.70 -18.44
CA GLU A 417 -88.37 10.99 -18.38
C GLU A 417 -87.53 11.13 -17.09
N ASN A 418 -88.07 10.71 -15.94
CA ASN A 418 -87.30 10.66 -14.69
C ASN A 418 -86.16 9.62 -14.74
N ILE A 419 -86.38 8.46 -15.34
CA ILE A 419 -85.33 7.45 -15.55
C ILE A 419 -84.26 7.98 -16.53
N GLU A 420 -84.66 8.65 -17.62
CA GLU A 420 -83.76 9.24 -18.60
C GLU A 420 -82.93 10.37 -17.99
N VAL A 421 -83.51 11.22 -17.12
CA VAL A 421 -82.78 12.24 -16.35
C VAL A 421 -81.82 11.58 -15.35
N SER A 422 -82.24 10.54 -14.64
CA SER A 422 -81.40 9.80 -13.68
C SER A 422 -80.22 9.12 -14.36
N LEU A 423 -80.44 8.47 -15.51
CA LEU A 423 -79.38 7.87 -16.34
C LEU A 423 -78.42 8.93 -16.88
N LYS A 424 -78.91 10.06 -17.39
CA LYS A 424 -78.06 11.19 -17.82
C LYS A 424 -77.24 11.77 -16.68
N GLN A 425 -77.78 11.82 -15.46
CA GLN A 425 -77.02 12.22 -14.26
C GLN A 425 -75.95 11.17 -13.91
N GLN A 426 -76.28 9.88 -13.95
CA GLN A 426 -75.33 8.79 -13.71
C GLN A 426 -74.18 8.81 -14.75
N ASP A 427 -74.48 9.01 -16.03
CA ASP A 427 -73.48 9.16 -17.09
C ASP A 427 -72.60 10.40 -16.85
N GLN A 428 -73.19 11.53 -16.43
CA GLN A 428 -72.42 12.73 -16.06
C GLN A 428 -71.51 12.49 -14.85
N PHE A 429 -71.98 11.79 -13.81
CA PHE A 429 -71.13 11.42 -12.67
C PHE A 429 -70.00 10.47 -13.11
N ALA A 430 -70.27 9.48 -13.95
CA ALA A 430 -69.25 8.58 -14.49
C ALA A 430 -68.22 9.30 -15.37
N ILE A 431 -68.63 10.31 -16.15
CA ILE A 431 -67.73 11.18 -16.92
C ILE A 431 -66.85 12.02 -15.98
N ILE A 432 -67.43 12.61 -14.93
CA ILE A 432 -66.70 13.40 -13.93
C ILE A 432 -65.70 12.53 -13.19
N GLU A 433 -66.11 11.38 -12.66
CA GLU A 433 -65.24 10.41 -11.97
C GLU A 433 -64.11 9.94 -12.91
N ARG A 434 -64.43 9.56 -14.14
CA ARG A 434 -63.40 9.17 -15.13
C ARG A 434 -62.42 10.31 -15.43
N SER A 435 -62.88 11.57 -15.48
CA SER A 435 -61.99 12.73 -15.66
C SER A 435 -61.11 12.98 -14.43
N GLN A 436 -61.62 12.75 -13.22
CA GLN A 436 -60.89 12.90 -11.97
C GLN A 436 -59.83 11.80 -11.82
N LEU A 437 -60.18 10.55 -12.11
CA LEU A 437 -59.27 9.41 -12.15
C LEU A 437 -58.20 9.58 -13.24
N GLN A 438 -58.57 10.07 -14.44
CA GLN A 438 -57.60 10.41 -15.47
C GLN A 438 -56.66 11.54 -15.02
N GLY A 439 -57.18 12.54 -14.29
CA GLY A 439 -56.36 13.60 -13.69
C GLY A 439 -55.36 13.06 -12.66
N GLN A 440 -55.79 12.13 -11.80
CA GLN A 440 -54.90 11.44 -10.83
C GLN A 440 -53.84 10.59 -11.54
N VAL A 441 -54.22 9.82 -12.56
CA VAL A 441 -53.28 9.03 -13.39
C VAL A 441 -52.26 9.93 -14.08
N ASN A 442 -52.71 11.03 -14.70
CA ASN A 442 -51.82 11.99 -15.35
C ASN A 442 -50.86 12.66 -14.35
N GLY A 443 -51.34 13.02 -13.16
CA GLY A 443 -50.51 13.58 -12.08
C GLY A 443 -49.47 12.60 -11.56
N ALA A 444 -49.86 11.33 -11.36
CA ALA A 444 -48.92 10.26 -10.99
C ALA A 444 -47.89 10.00 -12.10
N HIS A 445 -48.29 10.07 -13.37
CA HIS A 445 -47.38 9.90 -14.51
C HIS A 445 -46.37 11.06 -14.61
N ALA A 446 -46.80 12.29 -14.35
CA ALA A 446 -45.91 13.46 -14.28
C ALA A 446 -44.90 13.33 -13.12
N ALA A 447 -45.35 12.96 -11.92
CA ALA A 447 -44.47 12.74 -10.77
C ALA A 447 -43.48 11.58 -10.99
N LEU A 448 -43.90 10.50 -11.68
CA LEU A 448 -43.00 9.41 -12.09
C LEU A 448 -41.98 9.87 -13.14
N SER A 449 -42.36 10.75 -14.07
CA SER A 449 -41.41 11.35 -15.04
C SER A 449 -40.38 12.22 -14.33
N GLU A 450 -40.81 13.12 -13.45
CA GLU A 450 -39.91 13.99 -12.67
C GLU A 450 -38.95 13.17 -11.79
N SER A 451 -39.47 12.13 -11.12
CA SER A 451 -38.65 11.18 -10.36
C SER A 451 -37.62 10.46 -11.26
N ARG A 452 -38.02 10.03 -12.46
CA ARG A 452 -37.12 9.41 -13.44
C ARG A 452 -36.04 10.37 -13.93
N ASP A 453 -36.37 11.64 -14.20
CA ASP A 453 -35.41 12.66 -14.59
C ASP A 453 -34.44 13.03 -13.45
N ILE A 454 -34.90 13.03 -12.19
CA ILE A 454 -34.06 13.16 -11.01
C ILE A 454 -33.11 11.96 -10.87
N ILE A 455 -33.60 10.73 -11.03
CA ILE A 455 -32.80 9.50 -10.99
C ILE A 455 -31.75 9.51 -12.11
N THR A 456 -32.10 9.89 -13.34
CA THR A 456 -31.13 10.02 -14.44
C THR A 456 -30.09 11.11 -14.14
N ARG A 457 -30.49 12.27 -13.62
CA ARG A 457 -29.54 13.33 -13.22
C ARG A 457 -28.55 12.84 -12.14
N LEU A 458 -29.05 12.12 -11.13
CA LEU A 458 -28.23 11.54 -10.07
C LEU A 458 -27.29 10.45 -10.59
N ARG A 459 -27.74 9.56 -11.48
CA ARG A 459 -26.88 8.56 -12.14
C ARG A 459 -25.75 9.20 -12.93
N ASN A 460 -26.06 10.23 -13.72
CA ASN A 460 -25.05 10.96 -14.49
C ASN A 460 -24.06 11.70 -13.58
N GLN A 461 -24.53 12.23 -12.45
CA GLN A 461 -23.66 12.84 -11.43
C GLN A 461 -22.75 11.81 -10.73
N ILE A 462 -23.28 10.62 -10.43
CA ILE A 462 -22.50 9.49 -9.88
C ILE A 462 -21.40 9.08 -10.87
N ALA A 463 -21.74 8.79 -12.13
CA ALA A 463 -20.77 8.43 -13.17
C ALA A 463 -19.70 9.52 -13.41
N THR A 464 -20.07 10.80 -13.27
CA THR A 464 -19.12 11.92 -13.34
C THR A 464 -18.16 11.92 -12.14
N LEU A 465 -18.64 11.63 -10.93
CA LEU A 465 -17.82 11.55 -9.73
C LEU A 465 -16.93 10.31 -9.70
N GLU A 466 -17.42 9.17 -10.19
CA GLU A 466 -16.66 7.93 -10.37
C GLU A 466 -15.51 8.15 -11.38
N SER A 467 -15.80 8.74 -12.53
CA SER A 467 -14.77 9.13 -13.52
C SER A 467 -13.72 10.09 -12.93
N GLN A 468 -14.13 11.12 -12.18
CA GLN A 468 -13.22 12.01 -11.45
C GLN A 468 -12.46 11.32 -10.30
N SER A 469 -12.95 10.19 -9.78
CA SER A 469 -12.24 9.39 -8.79
C SER A 469 -11.14 8.58 -9.46
N MET A 470 -11.45 7.89 -10.57
CA MET A 470 -10.48 7.13 -11.37
C MET A 470 -9.37 8.04 -11.96
N GLU A 471 -9.72 9.25 -12.42
CA GLU A 471 -8.74 10.24 -12.91
C GLU A 471 -7.78 10.70 -11.79
N LYS A 472 -8.29 10.88 -10.57
CA LYS A 472 -7.44 11.18 -9.41
C LYS A 472 -6.58 10.00 -9.00
N GLU A 473 -7.15 8.80 -8.94
CA GLU A 473 -6.46 7.57 -8.57
C GLU A 473 -5.30 7.27 -9.54
N THR A 474 -5.54 7.37 -10.85
CA THR A 474 -4.48 7.22 -11.87
C THR A 474 -3.42 8.33 -11.79
N THR A 475 -3.78 9.59 -11.53
CA THR A 475 -2.78 10.66 -11.35
C THR A 475 -2.03 10.60 -10.00
N TYR A 476 -2.59 9.96 -8.98
CA TYR A 476 -1.87 9.62 -7.74
C TYR A 476 -0.88 8.48 -7.97
N GLU A 477 -1.29 7.42 -8.66
CA GLU A 477 -0.41 6.26 -8.92
C GLU A 477 0.72 6.60 -9.90
N GLN A 478 0.47 7.47 -10.89
CA GLN A 478 1.51 8.08 -11.72
C GLN A 478 2.55 8.83 -10.88
N LYS A 479 2.12 9.71 -9.97
CA LYS A 479 3.03 10.47 -9.10
C LYS A 479 3.79 9.59 -8.11
N LYS A 480 3.15 8.53 -7.62
CA LYS A 480 3.82 7.52 -6.79
C LYS A 480 4.94 6.86 -7.58
N TYR A 481 4.70 6.45 -8.83
CA TYR A 481 5.73 5.91 -9.71
C TYR A 481 6.84 6.93 -10.02
N GLU A 482 6.51 8.21 -10.24
CA GLU A 482 7.49 9.28 -10.40
C GLU A 482 8.39 9.42 -9.16
N TYR A 483 7.82 9.43 -7.95
CA TYR A 483 8.58 9.50 -6.70
C TYR A 483 9.37 8.22 -6.39
N GLU A 484 8.87 7.04 -6.74
CA GLU A 484 9.61 5.78 -6.64
C GLU A 484 10.83 5.80 -7.58
N MET A 485 10.67 6.32 -8.80
CA MET A 485 11.78 6.48 -9.76
C MET A 485 12.80 7.55 -9.33
N GLU A 486 12.34 8.69 -8.80
CA GLU A 486 13.23 9.73 -8.23
C GLU A 486 13.98 9.21 -6.99
N THR A 487 13.30 8.44 -6.12
CA THR A 487 13.91 7.79 -4.97
C THR A 487 14.99 6.81 -5.43
N GLN A 488 14.70 5.94 -6.40
CA GLN A 488 15.70 5.04 -6.97
C GLN A 488 16.86 5.77 -7.66
N GLU A 489 16.65 6.93 -8.29
CA GLU A 489 17.77 7.71 -8.85
C GLU A 489 18.62 8.35 -7.75
N MET A 490 17.99 8.86 -6.69
CA MET A 490 18.72 9.38 -5.51
C MET A 490 19.43 8.27 -4.75
N GLU A 491 18.87 7.06 -4.67
CA GLU A 491 19.52 5.85 -4.14
C GLU A 491 20.68 5.40 -5.04
N ARG A 492 20.58 5.51 -6.37
CA ARG A 492 21.71 5.23 -7.29
C ARG A 492 22.82 6.27 -7.14
N ARG A 493 22.47 7.57 -7.07
CA ARG A 493 23.42 8.66 -6.86
C ARG A 493 24.08 8.59 -5.49
N LEU A 494 23.33 8.17 -4.46
CA LEU A 494 23.90 7.69 -3.20
C LEU A 494 24.81 6.51 -3.50
N ASN A 495 24.35 5.33 -3.92
CA ASN A 495 25.21 4.16 -4.22
C ASN A 495 26.48 4.43 -5.08
N ASP A 496 26.47 5.42 -5.97
CA ASP A 496 27.63 5.85 -6.78
C ASP A 496 28.57 6.79 -6.02
N MET A 497 28.02 7.80 -5.31
CA MET A 497 28.76 8.55 -4.29
C MET A 497 29.32 7.58 -3.25
N GLU A 498 28.50 6.68 -2.73
CA GLU A 498 28.74 5.51 -1.87
C GLU A 498 29.57 4.40 -2.55
N ARG A 499 30.19 4.71 -3.69
CA ARG A 499 31.47 4.12 -4.12
C ARG A 499 32.60 5.16 -4.13
N GLU A 500 32.36 6.41 -4.53
CA GLU A 500 33.21 7.61 -4.36
C GLU A 500 33.79 7.94 -2.98
N ARG A 501 33.72 7.14 -1.91
CA ARG A 501 34.49 7.22 -0.62
C ARG A 501 35.50 6.14 -0.33
N ASN A 502 35.56 5.05 -1.10
CA ASN A 502 36.38 3.88 -0.75
C ASN A 502 37.86 4.23 -0.50
N GLU A 503 38.30 5.40 -0.98
CA GLU A 503 39.68 5.81 -1.02
C GLU A 503 39.84 7.36 -1.00
N LEU A 504 39.38 8.04 0.08
CA LEU A 504 40.40 8.61 0.97
C LEU A 504 40.87 7.36 1.68
N ALA A 505 40.20 6.93 2.76
CA ALA A 505 40.10 5.52 3.17
C ALA A 505 41.21 4.57 2.64
N VAL A 506 40.99 3.75 1.62
CA VAL A 506 42.02 2.84 1.05
C VAL A 506 43.27 3.57 0.52
N GLN A 507 43.18 4.72 -0.14
CA GLN A 507 44.34 5.49 -0.62
C GLN A 507 45.00 6.39 0.42
N VAL A 508 44.31 6.78 1.50
CA VAL A 508 44.84 7.49 2.65
C VAL A 508 45.43 6.50 3.63
N ASP A 509 44.91 5.29 3.72
CA ASP A 509 45.56 4.17 4.39
C ASP A 509 46.82 3.78 3.63
N ASP A 510 46.77 3.62 2.31
CA ASP A 510 47.94 3.39 1.45
C ASP A 510 48.98 4.53 1.54
N LEU A 511 48.54 5.79 1.52
CA LEU A 511 49.43 6.95 1.74
C LEU A 511 49.93 7.02 3.19
N SER A 512 49.16 6.60 4.19
CA SER A 512 49.59 6.57 5.60
C SER A 512 50.60 5.46 5.85
N VAL A 513 50.42 4.29 5.24
CA VAL A 513 51.43 3.22 5.20
C VAL A 513 52.70 3.75 4.55
N LYS A 514 52.62 4.39 3.38
CA LYS A 514 53.78 5.01 2.71
C LYS A 514 54.44 6.12 3.54
N ILE A 515 53.69 6.88 4.33
CA ILE A 515 54.23 7.87 5.27
C ILE A 515 54.98 7.17 6.41
N VAL A 516 54.41 6.13 7.02
CA VAL A 516 55.06 5.35 8.09
C VAL A 516 56.31 4.62 7.57
N GLU A 517 56.28 4.09 6.35
CA GLU A 517 57.46 3.53 5.66
C GLU A 517 58.55 4.60 5.49
N GLN A 518 58.20 5.80 5.00
CA GLN A 518 59.14 6.92 4.84
C GLN A 518 59.66 7.47 6.18
N GLU A 519 58.85 7.50 7.24
CA GLU A 519 59.30 7.86 8.59
C GLU A 519 60.28 6.80 9.14
N GLY A 520 60.04 5.52 8.88
CA GLY A 520 60.96 4.43 9.18
C GLY A 520 62.27 4.50 8.39
N GLU A 521 62.22 4.79 7.08
CA GLU A 521 63.42 5.04 6.27
C GLU A 521 64.20 6.27 6.78
N MET A 522 63.50 7.35 7.14
CA MET A 522 64.11 8.57 7.66
C MET A 522 64.79 8.36 9.02
N GLU A 523 64.19 7.59 9.94
CA GLU A 523 64.84 7.26 11.21
C GLU A 523 66.00 6.27 11.03
N ASN A 524 65.90 5.32 10.08
CA ASN A 524 67.04 4.50 9.67
C ASN A 524 68.20 5.36 9.15
N VAL A 525 67.95 6.29 8.22
CA VAL A 525 68.95 7.25 7.73
C VAL A 525 69.49 8.13 8.87
N ARG A 526 68.65 8.55 9.82
CA ARG A 526 69.05 9.31 11.00
C ARG A 526 70.01 8.52 11.89
N SER A 527 69.73 7.24 12.14
CA SER A 527 70.58 6.35 12.94
C SER A 527 71.94 6.10 12.27
N VAL A 528 71.95 5.87 10.95
CA VAL A 528 73.17 5.73 10.15
C VAL A 528 73.99 7.02 10.17
N SER A 529 73.34 8.19 10.04
CA SER A 529 74.02 9.49 10.12
C SER A 529 74.62 9.74 11.51
N GLN A 530 73.93 9.37 12.59
CA GLN A 530 74.47 9.43 13.96
C GLN A 530 75.66 8.47 14.15
N ALA A 531 75.60 7.26 13.58
CA ALA A 531 76.70 6.30 13.64
C ALA A 531 77.94 6.81 12.85
N LEU A 532 77.73 7.41 11.68
CA LEU A 532 78.79 8.05 10.90
C LEU A 532 79.37 9.29 11.61
N GLU A 533 78.54 10.10 12.27
CA GLU A 533 79.02 11.18 13.13
C GLU A 533 79.86 10.66 14.30
N ALA A 534 79.49 9.55 14.93
CA ALA A 534 80.25 8.92 16.00
C ALA A 534 81.60 8.40 15.49
N GLN A 535 81.63 7.72 14.35
CA GLN A 535 82.86 7.29 13.67
C GLN A 535 83.75 8.49 13.30
N LEU A 536 83.18 9.57 12.77
CA LEU A 536 83.92 10.81 12.48
C LEU A 536 84.46 11.48 13.75
N LYS A 537 83.74 11.42 14.88
CA LYS A 537 84.25 11.93 16.17
C LYS A 537 85.45 11.12 16.66
N VAL A 538 85.40 9.78 16.57
CA VAL A 538 86.55 8.91 16.89
C VAL A 538 87.72 9.18 15.95
N LEU A 539 87.51 9.18 14.63
CA LEU A 539 88.56 9.42 13.64
C LEU A 539 89.21 10.82 13.79
N ASN A 540 88.44 11.84 14.19
CA ASN A 540 88.99 13.16 14.51
C ASN A 540 89.77 13.19 15.83
N GLN A 541 89.42 12.35 16.82
CA GLN A 541 90.21 12.18 18.04
C GLN A 541 91.52 11.44 17.74
N GLU A 542 91.49 10.39 16.92
CA GLU A 542 92.68 9.70 16.42
C GLU A 542 93.59 10.63 15.61
N LEU A 543 93.04 11.42 14.69
CA LEU A 543 93.78 12.44 13.95
C LEU A 543 94.32 13.57 14.84
N ALA A 544 93.66 13.88 15.95
CA ALA A 544 94.19 14.83 16.95
C ALA A 544 95.36 14.20 17.73
N ALA A 545 95.23 12.94 18.17
CA ALA A 545 96.28 12.20 18.86
C ALA A 545 97.52 12.01 17.99
N LEU A 546 97.34 11.60 16.72
CA LEU A 546 98.42 11.49 15.72
C LEU A 546 99.06 12.84 15.39
N ARG A 547 98.32 13.96 15.49
CA ARG A 547 98.90 15.31 15.35
C ARG A 547 99.74 15.69 16.56
N THR A 548 99.27 15.43 17.79
CA THR A 548 100.08 15.66 18.99
C THR A 548 101.32 14.78 19.00
N GLU A 549 101.21 13.50 18.65
CA GLU A 549 102.35 12.59 18.53
C GLU A 549 103.32 13.03 17.41
N LEU A 550 102.82 13.51 16.27
CA LEU A 550 103.65 14.06 15.19
C LEU A 550 104.37 15.34 15.61
N ASP A 551 103.71 16.24 16.34
CA ASP A 551 104.32 17.48 16.83
C ASP A 551 105.28 17.24 18.00
N GLU A 552 105.01 16.26 18.87
CA GLU A 552 105.97 15.74 19.85
C GLU A 552 107.22 15.19 19.14
N ASN A 553 107.06 14.26 18.18
CA ASN A 553 108.14 13.75 17.33
C ASN A 553 108.89 14.87 16.58
N ARG A 554 108.21 15.95 16.18
CA ARG A 554 108.87 17.14 15.58
C ARG A 554 109.66 17.93 16.61
N THR A 555 109.16 18.12 17.83
CA THR A 555 109.95 18.77 18.90
C THR A 555 111.13 17.93 19.32
N GLU A 556 111.00 16.59 19.34
CA GLU A 556 112.10 15.68 19.65
C GLU A 556 113.11 15.62 18.50
N ALA A 557 112.68 15.55 17.24
CA ALA A 557 113.57 15.67 16.09
C ALA A 557 114.25 17.04 16.00
N ALA A 558 113.57 18.13 16.39
CA ALA A 558 114.17 19.46 16.51
C ALA A 558 115.20 19.51 17.66
N ARG A 559 114.92 18.83 18.78
CA ARG A 559 115.83 18.67 19.91
C ARG A 559 117.06 17.84 19.54
N TYR A 560 116.90 16.68 18.90
CA TYR A 560 118.04 15.92 18.37
C TYR A 560 118.82 16.73 17.33
N LYS A 561 118.16 17.58 16.54
CA LYS A 561 118.84 18.49 15.60
C LYS A 561 119.60 19.62 16.30
N THR A 562 119.14 20.14 17.44
CA THR A 562 119.91 21.10 18.24
C THR A 562 121.01 20.43 19.04
N GLU A 563 120.78 19.27 19.65
CA GLU A 563 121.80 18.46 20.34
C GLU A 563 122.90 18.00 19.35
N LEU A 564 122.56 17.63 18.12
CA LEU A 564 123.51 17.30 17.06
C LEU A 564 124.18 18.54 16.44
N ALA A 565 123.56 19.72 16.50
CA ALA A 565 124.21 20.98 16.14
C ALA A 565 125.18 21.46 17.23
N VAL A 566 124.84 21.28 18.52
CA VAL A 566 125.75 21.49 19.66
C VAL A 566 126.90 20.49 19.60
N GLY A 567 126.63 19.20 19.42
CA GLY A 567 127.66 18.18 19.25
C GLY A 567 128.55 18.41 18.03
N LYS A 568 128.02 18.96 16.93
CA LYS A 568 128.84 19.45 15.79
C LYS A 568 129.66 20.67 16.14
N TYR A 569 129.11 21.66 16.85
CA TYR A 569 129.85 22.85 17.27
C TYR A 569 130.95 22.50 18.28
N GLU A 570 130.69 21.57 19.21
CA GLU A 570 131.68 21.07 20.16
C GLU A 570 132.72 20.18 19.48
N SER A 571 132.32 19.30 18.55
CA SER A 571 133.24 18.53 17.71
C SER A 571 134.08 19.44 16.81
N GLU A 572 133.53 20.50 16.23
CA GLU A 572 134.27 21.46 15.41
C GLU A 572 135.15 22.40 16.26
N ARG A 573 134.74 22.72 17.50
CA ARG A 573 135.60 23.41 18.48
C ARG A 573 136.74 22.51 18.93
N LEU A 574 136.48 21.23 19.20
CA LEU A 574 137.51 20.23 19.51
C LEU A 574 138.44 20.02 18.32
N LEU A 575 137.93 19.88 17.10
CA LEU A 575 138.72 19.84 15.87
C LEU A 575 139.45 21.15 15.60
N SER A 576 138.96 22.31 16.07
CA SER A 576 139.71 23.58 15.99
C SER A 576 140.85 23.59 17.01
N ILE A 577 140.62 23.11 18.23
CA ILE A 577 141.66 22.92 19.25
C ILE A 577 142.70 21.93 18.74
N GLU A 578 142.29 20.76 18.24
CA GLU A 578 143.17 19.77 17.60
C GLU A 578 143.84 20.33 16.34
N ARG A 579 143.20 21.17 15.52
CA ARG A 579 143.86 21.83 14.39
C ARG A 579 144.92 22.82 14.85
N ASP A 580 144.66 23.59 15.91
CA ASP A 580 145.66 24.47 16.53
C ASP A 580 146.74 23.69 17.29
N GLU A 581 146.45 22.51 17.80
CA GLU A 581 147.39 21.63 18.50
C GLU A 581 148.25 20.83 17.52
N ILE A 582 147.66 20.29 16.46
CA ILE A 582 148.34 19.77 15.27
C ILE A 582 149.13 20.87 14.59
N LYS A 583 148.66 22.13 14.58
CA LYS A 583 149.43 23.26 14.07
C LYS A 583 150.61 23.57 14.99
N LYS A 584 150.42 23.67 16.32
CA LYS A 584 151.56 23.78 17.27
C LYS A 584 152.54 22.62 17.12
N LEU A 585 152.06 21.38 16.95
CA LEU A 585 152.87 20.19 16.72
C LEU A 585 153.54 20.21 15.34
N ARG A 586 152.94 20.82 14.31
CA ARG A 586 153.52 20.96 12.97
C ARG A 586 154.49 22.15 12.89
N ASP A 587 154.28 23.20 13.67
CA ASP A 587 155.22 24.30 13.89
C ASP A 587 156.38 23.83 14.78
N LEU A 588 156.12 22.93 15.74
CA LEU A 588 157.14 22.24 16.54
C LEU A 588 157.91 21.22 15.70
N VAL A 589 157.25 20.44 14.84
CA VAL A 589 157.88 19.56 13.85
C VAL A 589 158.65 20.37 12.83
N ALA A 590 158.14 21.48 12.30
CA ALA A 590 158.91 22.38 11.42
C ALA A 590 160.09 23.05 12.15
N SER A 591 159.99 23.29 13.46
CA SER A 591 161.09 23.73 14.32
C SER A 591 162.11 22.60 14.56
N HIS A 592 161.66 21.35 14.68
CA HIS A 592 162.50 20.16 14.72
C HIS A 592 163.13 19.84 13.36
N GLU A 593 162.44 20.00 12.23
CA GLU A 593 162.97 19.89 10.87
C GLU A 593 163.93 21.03 10.56
N ALA A 594 163.70 22.24 11.07
CA ALA A 594 164.67 23.33 11.01
C ALA A 594 165.90 23.05 11.90
N ARG A 595 165.73 22.38 13.04
CA ARG A 595 166.83 21.87 13.88
C ARG A 595 167.56 20.71 13.23
N ASP A 596 166.86 19.80 12.59
CA ASP A 596 167.39 18.62 11.92
C ASP A 596 167.96 19.00 10.56
N LYS A 597 167.59 20.17 10.01
CA LYS A 597 168.29 20.85 8.92
C LYS A 597 169.50 21.64 9.40
N ASP A 598 169.47 22.30 10.56
CA ASP A 598 170.67 22.89 11.19
C ASP A 598 171.66 21.81 11.66
N HIS A 599 171.16 20.63 12.06
CA HIS A 599 171.92 19.43 12.33
C HIS A 599 172.32 18.72 11.04
N SER A 600 171.50 18.70 9.98
CA SER A 600 171.91 18.24 8.64
C SER A 600 173.04 19.11 8.14
N GLU A 601 172.90 20.43 8.08
CA GLU A 601 173.93 21.35 7.60
C GLU A 601 175.22 21.26 8.45
N LYS A 602 175.14 20.96 9.75
CA LYS A 602 176.30 20.59 10.58
C LYS A 602 176.85 19.19 10.27
N VAL A 603 176.00 18.20 10.05
CA VAL A 603 176.34 16.84 9.61
C VAL A 603 176.89 16.84 8.19
N ASP A 604 176.53 17.80 7.33
CA ASP A 604 176.97 18.02 5.95
C ASP A 604 178.28 18.78 5.92
N VAL A 605 178.53 19.69 6.86
CA VAL A 605 179.87 20.23 7.15
C VAL A 605 180.81 19.13 7.68
N LEU A 606 180.29 18.12 8.38
CA LEU A 606 181.04 16.91 8.75
C LEU A 606 181.09 15.86 7.63
N TYR A 607 180.08 15.76 6.76
CA TYR A 607 180.01 14.81 5.65
C TYR A 607 180.92 15.28 4.53
N ASN A 608 180.98 16.57 4.19
CA ASN A 608 182.01 17.11 3.30
C ASN A 608 183.43 16.88 3.86
N LYS A 609 183.59 16.76 5.20
CA LYS A 609 184.84 16.37 5.87
C LYS A 609 185.14 14.86 5.81
N ILE A 610 184.13 14.03 5.58
CA ILE A 610 184.20 12.56 5.59
C ILE A 610 184.10 11.99 4.17
N GLU A 611 183.43 12.64 3.23
CA GLU A 611 183.31 12.27 1.81
C GLU A 611 184.62 12.50 1.06
N GLU A 612 185.44 13.47 1.50
CA GLU A 612 186.85 13.58 1.12
C GLU A 612 187.68 12.37 1.58
N LEU A 613 187.23 11.61 2.58
CA LEU A 613 187.83 10.34 3.05
C LEU A 613 187.11 9.07 2.54
N VAL A 614 185.83 9.17 2.18
CA VAL A 614 184.91 8.05 1.83
C VAL A 614 184.68 7.91 0.32
N LYS A 615 185.44 8.64 -0.52
CA LYS A 615 185.83 8.23 -1.88
C LYS A 615 186.68 6.93 -1.92
N ARG A 616 186.32 5.95 -1.08
CA ARG A 616 187.04 4.70 -0.81
C ARG A 616 186.16 3.49 -0.52
N LEU A 617 184.84 3.61 -0.31
CA LEU A 617 183.95 2.44 -0.16
C LEU A 617 182.58 2.58 -0.85
N THR A 618 182.27 1.50 -1.55
CA THR A 618 181.20 1.19 -2.51
C THR A 618 179.78 1.01 -1.94
N VAL A 619 178.78 1.52 -2.67
CA VAL A 619 177.62 0.81 -3.31
C VAL A 619 176.81 -0.25 -2.52
N ALA A 620 175.48 -0.24 -2.73
CA ALA A 620 174.45 -1.26 -2.36
C ALA A 620 173.98 -1.26 -0.88
N ASP A 621 172.77 -1.70 -0.47
CA ASP A 621 171.53 -2.05 -1.20
C ASP A 621 170.23 -1.97 -0.32
N THR A 622 169.09 -2.30 -0.94
CA THR A 622 167.67 -2.45 -0.48
C THR A 622 167.26 -2.85 0.97
N VAL A 623 166.14 -2.24 1.44
CA VAL A 623 164.95 -2.80 2.18
C VAL A 623 165.04 -3.28 3.66
N SER A 624 164.10 -2.83 4.54
CA SER A 624 163.33 -3.65 5.53
C SER A 624 162.40 -2.87 6.52
N SER A 625 161.33 -3.54 7.02
CA SER A 625 160.72 -3.40 8.40
C SER A 625 159.88 -2.15 8.79
N SER A 626 158.98 -2.13 9.80
CA SER A 626 158.45 -3.14 10.79
C SER A 626 157.22 -2.64 11.64
N MET A 627 156.42 -3.59 12.21
CA MET A 627 155.52 -3.48 13.42
C MET A 627 154.23 -2.60 13.36
N MET A 628 153.10 -2.86 14.06
CA MET A 628 152.51 -3.98 14.89
C MET A 628 150.96 -3.73 14.98
N ASN A 629 150.01 -4.21 15.82
CA ASN A 629 149.77 -5.09 17.03
C ASN A 629 148.19 -5.27 17.13
N SER A 630 147.45 -5.92 18.06
CA SER A 630 147.59 -7.01 19.08
C SER A 630 146.21 -7.29 19.77
N SER A 631 145.92 -8.54 20.21
CA SER A 631 144.88 -8.90 21.23
C SER A 631 143.38 -8.67 20.82
N THR A 632 142.26 -9.06 21.49
CA THR A 632 141.81 -9.98 22.59
C THR A 632 140.25 -10.06 22.50
N ALA A 633 139.44 -10.97 23.10
CA ALA A 633 139.58 -12.18 23.94
C ALA A 633 138.58 -13.27 23.39
N SER A 634 137.69 -14.04 24.06
CA SER A 634 137.24 -14.33 25.46
C SER A 634 136.58 -15.74 25.50
N MET A 635 136.28 -16.36 26.67
CA MET A 635 136.34 -17.84 26.79
C MET A 635 135.41 -18.62 27.78
N THR A 636 134.96 -19.82 27.31
CA THR A 636 134.94 -21.22 27.87
C THR A 636 134.63 -21.55 29.38
N SER A 637 134.67 -22.81 29.86
CA SER A 637 133.86 -24.04 29.59
C SER A 637 134.10 -25.16 30.67
N ASP A 638 133.28 -26.23 30.67
CA ASP A 638 133.53 -27.67 31.04
C ASP A 638 133.71 -28.26 32.50
N VAL A 639 132.77 -29.18 32.86
CA VAL A 639 132.90 -30.65 33.19
C VAL A 639 133.59 -31.24 34.48
N ALA A 640 132.75 -31.92 35.31
CA ALA A 640 132.85 -33.20 36.08
C ALA A 640 133.75 -33.49 37.33
N SER A 641 133.14 -34.19 38.31
CA SER A 641 133.71 -35.26 39.19
C SER A 641 132.58 -36.15 39.80
N TYR A 642 132.85 -37.11 40.71
CA TYR A 642 131.95 -38.26 41.03
C TYR A 642 131.91 -38.64 42.53
N ASP A 643 130.72 -39.07 43.04
CA ASP A 643 130.41 -39.68 44.37
C ASP A 643 130.67 -38.86 45.67
N PRO A 644 130.08 -39.19 46.86
CA PRO A 644 128.95 -40.09 47.15
C PRO A 644 127.94 -39.53 48.21
N THR A 645 126.75 -39.06 47.83
CA THR A 645 125.71 -38.57 48.79
C THR A 645 124.33 -39.20 48.63
N ASN A 646 124.27 -40.38 47.98
CA ASN A 646 123.08 -41.04 47.42
C ASN A 646 121.92 -41.36 48.40
N THR A 647 122.07 -41.17 49.72
CA THR A 647 120.95 -41.27 50.70
C THR A 647 120.38 -39.92 51.09
N MET A 648 121.21 -38.88 51.22
CA MET A 648 120.75 -37.50 51.41
C MET A 648 120.21 -36.92 50.10
N GLU A 649 120.77 -37.35 48.96
CA GLU A 649 120.17 -37.14 47.64
C GLU A 649 118.91 -37.97 47.45
N SER A 650 118.80 -39.20 47.97
CA SER A 650 117.52 -39.95 47.94
C SER A 650 116.42 -39.26 48.74
N MET A 651 116.71 -38.77 49.95
CA MET A 651 115.76 -37.94 50.71
C MET A 651 115.54 -36.57 50.06
N GLY A 652 116.56 -35.97 49.45
CA GLY A 652 116.46 -34.72 48.69
C GLY A 652 115.51 -34.88 47.50
N LEU A 653 115.71 -35.90 46.68
CA LEU A 653 114.85 -36.31 45.57
C LEU A 653 113.46 -36.72 46.04
N LEU A 654 113.29 -37.33 47.23
CA LEU A 654 111.96 -37.63 47.77
C LEU A 654 111.24 -36.36 48.26
N ILE A 655 111.95 -35.41 48.89
CA ILE A 655 111.39 -34.11 49.29
C ILE A 655 111.12 -33.25 48.06
N GLU A 656 111.97 -33.30 47.04
CA GLU A 656 111.78 -32.62 45.76
C GLU A 656 110.66 -33.27 44.95
N TYR A 657 110.55 -34.60 44.93
CA TYR A 657 109.42 -35.32 44.34
C TYR A 657 108.13 -34.97 45.08
N LEU A 658 108.09 -34.97 46.41
CA LEU A 658 106.90 -34.57 47.18
C LEU A 658 106.58 -33.07 47.04
N ARG A 659 107.58 -32.20 46.84
CA ARG A 659 107.36 -30.79 46.51
C ARG A 659 106.83 -30.61 45.10
N LYS A 660 107.38 -31.33 44.12
CA LYS A 660 107.01 -31.32 42.70
C LYS A 660 105.65 -31.99 42.47
N GLU A 661 105.31 -32.99 43.27
CA GLU A 661 104.00 -33.63 43.30
C GLU A 661 102.99 -32.75 44.04
N LYS A 662 103.40 -32.02 45.09
CA LYS A 662 102.57 -30.98 45.72
C LYS A 662 102.32 -29.81 44.77
N THR A 663 103.32 -29.29 44.03
CA THR A 663 103.08 -28.25 43.03
C THR A 663 102.26 -28.81 41.87
N ALA A 664 102.55 -30.00 41.35
CA ALA A 664 101.71 -30.64 40.34
C ALA A 664 100.30 -30.98 40.84
N ALA A 665 100.08 -31.15 42.15
CA ALA A 665 98.75 -31.30 42.75
C ALA A 665 98.04 -29.94 42.89
N ILE A 666 98.75 -28.88 43.29
CA ILE A 666 98.23 -27.50 43.29
C ILE A 666 97.92 -27.03 41.87
N GLU A 667 98.75 -27.36 40.88
CA GLU A 667 98.53 -27.12 39.45
C GLU A 667 97.36 -27.94 38.92
N ARG A 668 97.23 -29.23 39.32
CA ARG A 668 96.04 -30.04 39.00
C ARG A 668 94.77 -29.47 39.61
N CYS A 669 94.79 -29.05 40.88
CA CYS A 669 93.65 -28.41 41.55
C CYS A 669 93.33 -27.03 40.98
N SER A 670 94.33 -26.20 40.68
CA SER A 670 94.17 -24.90 40.02
C SER A 670 93.63 -25.06 38.60
N THR A 671 94.12 -26.05 37.84
CA THR A 671 93.58 -26.41 36.52
C THR A 671 92.15 -26.95 36.63
N ALA A 672 91.82 -27.70 37.69
CA ALA A 672 90.46 -28.18 37.96
C ALA A 672 89.52 -27.04 38.39
N GLU A 673 89.97 -26.10 39.22
CA GLU A 673 89.22 -24.89 39.57
C GLU A 673 89.03 -23.97 38.36
N LEU A 674 90.05 -23.78 37.53
CA LEU A 674 89.93 -23.02 36.29
C LEU A 674 88.95 -23.70 35.35
N LYS A 675 89.07 -25.02 35.13
CA LYS A 675 88.09 -25.78 34.33
C LYS A 675 86.68 -25.75 34.93
N LEU A 676 86.53 -25.76 36.26
CA LEU A 676 85.25 -25.63 36.93
C LEU A 676 84.68 -24.22 36.79
N LYS A 677 85.48 -23.17 36.96
CA LYS A 677 85.08 -21.77 36.74
C LYS A 677 84.73 -21.51 35.27
N THR A 678 85.49 -22.05 34.33
CA THR A 678 85.16 -22.03 32.89
C THR A 678 83.90 -22.82 32.59
N ALA A 679 83.70 -24.00 33.20
CA ALA A 679 82.48 -24.80 33.00
C ALA A 679 81.24 -24.17 33.66
N VAL A 680 81.39 -23.47 34.78
CA VAL A 680 80.29 -22.71 35.43
C VAL A 680 80.01 -21.43 34.65
N ALA A 681 81.02 -20.71 34.16
CA ALA A 681 80.82 -19.55 33.28
C ALA A 681 80.18 -19.98 31.95
N GLN A 682 80.63 -21.09 31.35
CA GLN A 682 80.03 -21.66 30.16
C GLN A 682 78.59 -22.11 30.45
N ALA A 683 78.32 -22.84 31.54
CA ALA A 683 76.97 -23.21 31.93
C ALA A 683 76.07 -21.99 32.23
N THR A 684 76.64 -20.85 32.66
CA THR A 684 75.90 -19.60 32.84
C THR A 684 75.57 -18.97 31.49
N ILE A 685 76.53 -18.92 30.58
CA ILE A 685 76.33 -18.46 29.18
C ILE A 685 75.34 -19.38 28.45
N ASP A 686 75.42 -20.68 28.67
CA ASP A 686 74.52 -21.68 28.11
C ASP A 686 73.12 -21.52 28.73
N GLN A 687 72.99 -21.21 30.02
CA GLN A 687 71.71 -20.91 30.69
C GLN A 687 71.10 -19.60 30.15
N GLU A 688 71.89 -18.54 30.00
CA GLU A 688 71.45 -17.26 29.41
C GLU A 688 71.07 -17.43 27.93
N MET A 689 71.85 -18.21 27.17
CA MET A 689 71.53 -18.56 25.78
C MET A 689 70.30 -19.48 25.68
N ILE A 690 70.12 -20.42 26.61
CA ILE A 690 68.90 -21.24 26.68
C ILE A 690 67.71 -20.34 26.97
N SER A 691 67.74 -19.45 27.95
CA SER A 691 66.60 -18.59 28.24
C SER A 691 66.36 -17.51 27.17
N ALA A 692 67.38 -17.08 26.43
CA ALA A 692 67.20 -16.29 25.21
C ALA A 692 66.59 -17.12 24.06
N LEU A 693 66.95 -18.40 23.92
CA LEU A 693 66.34 -19.31 22.96
C LEU A 693 64.91 -19.72 23.36
N GLU A 694 64.61 -19.86 24.65
CA GLU A 694 63.27 -20.09 25.19
C GLU A 694 62.39 -18.87 24.91
N GLY A 695 62.87 -17.65 25.18
CA GLY A 695 62.19 -16.41 24.82
C GLY A 695 61.95 -16.29 23.31
N ASN A 696 62.98 -16.54 22.48
CA ASN A 696 62.84 -16.57 21.03
C ASN A 696 61.87 -17.66 20.55
N VAL A 697 61.78 -18.81 21.23
CA VAL A 697 60.83 -19.89 20.93
C VAL A 697 59.42 -19.55 21.41
N GLU A 698 59.27 -18.79 22.49
CA GLU A 698 57.97 -18.29 22.95
C GLU A 698 57.45 -17.18 22.02
N GLU A 699 58.32 -16.27 21.55
CA GLU A 699 58.02 -15.33 20.45
C GLU A 699 57.73 -16.05 19.12
N LEU A 700 58.47 -17.12 18.79
CA LEU A 700 58.21 -17.92 17.58
C LEU A 700 56.89 -18.70 17.70
N ASN A 701 56.54 -19.21 18.88
CA ASN A 701 55.26 -19.86 19.13
C ASN A 701 54.11 -18.85 19.08
N GLN A 702 54.29 -17.65 19.65
CA GLN A 702 53.31 -16.57 19.58
C GLN A 702 53.10 -16.12 18.13
N THR A 703 54.16 -15.86 17.37
CA THR A 703 54.04 -15.51 15.94
C THR A 703 53.50 -16.65 15.09
N VAL A 704 53.79 -17.92 15.39
CA VAL A 704 53.14 -19.08 14.74
C VAL A 704 51.66 -19.18 15.12
N GLN A 705 51.29 -18.87 16.37
CA GLN A 705 49.90 -18.83 16.81
C GLN A 705 49.14 -17.67 16.16
N ASP A 706 49.76 -16.50 16.03
CA ASP A 706 49.18 -15.34 15.36
C ASP A 706 49.06 -15.54 13.86
N LEU A 707 50.07 -16.12 13.19
CA LEU A 707 49.98 -16.56 11.80
C LEU A 707 48.91 -17.65 11.60
N ASN A 708 48.70 -18.53 12.58
CA ASN A 708 47.64 -19.53 12.51
C ASN A 708 46.24 -18.91 12.74
N ASN A 709 46.14 -17.91 13.63
CA ASN A 709 44.93 -17.12 13.84
C ASN A 709 44.61 -16.29 12.58
N GLU A 710 45.59 -15.62 12.00
CA GLU A 710 45.50 -14.85 10.76
C GLU A 710 45.10 -15.74 9.59
N LYS A 711 45.77 -16.88 9.39
CA LYS A 711 45.38 -17.89 8.41
C LYS A 711 43.97 -18.43 8.65
N GLN A 712 43.55 -18.59 9.91
CA GLN A 712 42.19 -19.04 10.20
C GLN A 712 41.15 -17.93 9.89
N ILE A 713 41.49 -16.66 10.13
CA ILE A 713 40.73 -15.49 9.69
C ILE A 713 40.68 -15.43 8.15
N GLU A 714 41.77 -15.72 7.44
CA GLU A 714 41.77 -15.83 5.97
C GLU A 714 40.90 -17.00 5.47
N THR A 715 40.96 -18.18 6.11
CA THR A 715 40.07 -19.28 5.73
C THR A 715 38.60 -18.97 6.01
N ASN A 716 38.30 -18.22 7.08
CA ASN A 716 36.94 -17.74 7.34
C ASN A 716 36.51 -16.74 6.26
N LYS A 717 37.31 -15.70 5.97
CA LYS A 717 37.08 -14.77 4.85
C LYS A 717 36.88 -15.47 3.50
N ALA A 718 37.62 -16.56 3.25
CA ALA A 718 37.49 -17.36 2.03
C ALA A 718 36.22 -18.24 2.03
N ILE A 719 35.76 -18.72 3.18
CA ILE A 719 34.47 -19.39 3.36
C ILE A 719 33.32 -18.39 3.17
N ASP A 720 33.43 -17.20 3.77
CA ASP A 720 32.47 -16.11 3.63
C ASP A 720 32.36 -15.68 2.16
N ALA A 721 33.49 -15.42 1.47
CA ALA A 721 33.50 -15.14 0.04
C ALA A 721 32.98 -16.30 -0.83
N LEU A 722 33.10 -17.56 -0.40
CA LEU A 722 32.48 -18.71 -1.07
C LEU A 722 30.96 -18.78 -0.83
N ASN A 723 30.49 -18.34 0.34
CA ASN A 723 29.07 -18.19 0.65
C ASN A 723 28.47 -17.02 -0.15
N ASP A 724 29.17 -15.90 -0.26
CA ASP A 724 28.79 -14.74 -1.08
C ASP A 724 28.75 -15.11 -2.58
N LEU A 725 29.71 -15.90 -3.07
CA LEU A 725 29.65 -16.46 -4.42
C LEU A 725 28.54 -17.50 -4.59
N ALA A 726 28.01 -18.10 -3.51
CA ALA A 726 26.87 -19.02 -3.56
C ALA A 726 25.53 -18.26 -3.52
N THR A 727 25.42 -17.16 -2.76
CA THR A 727 24.27 -16.25 -2.77
C THR A 727 24.22 -15.49 -4.10
N GLU A 728 25.33 -14.93 -4.60
CA GLU A 728 25.39 -14.28 -5.92
C GLU A 728 25.00 -15.26 -7.04
N ARG A 729 25.42 -16.54 -6.97
CA ARG A 729 24.95 -17.57 -7.92
C ARG A 729 23.46 -17.86 -7.79
N SER A 730 22.93 -17.96 -6.57
CA SER A 730 21.51 -18.16 -6.31
C SER A 730 20.67 -17.00 -6.83
N GLU A 731 21.11 -15.76 -6.59
CA GLU A 731 20.47 -14.54 -7.08
C GLU A 731 20.61 -14.39 -8.58
N LYS A 732 21.76 -14.70 -9.17
CA LYS A 732 21.95 -14.72 -10.63
C LYS A 732 21.07 -15.77 -11.32
N GLU A 733 20.78 -16.87 -10.64
CA GLU A 733 19.84 -17.87 -11.14
C GLU A 733 18.37 -17.45 -10.94
N LYS A 734 18.02 -16.78 -9.84
CA LYS A 734 16.73 -16.08 -9.70
C LYS A 734 16.56 -15.00 -10.77
N TRP A 735 17.59 -14.21 -11.05
CA TRP A 735 17.60 -13.19 -12.11
C TRP A 735 17.49 -13.83 -13.50
N ARG A 736 18.09 -15.00 -13.74
CA ARG A 736 17.82 -15.78 -14.96
C ARG A 736 16.37 -16.24 -15.03
N GLN A 737 15.81 -16.76 -13.94
CA GLN A 737 14.41 -17.22 -13.92
C GLN A 737 13.43 -16.05 -14.08
N LEU A 738 13.68 -14.91 -13.45
CA LEU A 738 12.91 -13.68 -13.63
C LEU A 738 13.09 -13.07 -15.03
N TYR A 739 14.29 -13.14 -15.60
CA TYR A 739 14.55 -12.69 -16.98
C TYR A 739 13.89 -13.62 -18.01
N GLN A 740 13.93 -14.93 -17.79
CA GLN A 740 13.26 -15.90 -18.65
C GLN A 740 11.73 -15.83 -18.50
N GLN A 741 11.20 -15.66 -17.30
CA GLN A 741 9.78 -15.34 -17.08
C GLN A 741 9.41 -14.00 -17.72
N SER A 742 10.30 -13.00 -17.67
CA SER A 742 10.12 -11.73 -18.37
C SER A 742 10.14 -11.90 -19.89
N GLU A 743 11.02 -12.73 -20.46
CA GLU A 743 11.01 -13.07 -21.90
C GLU A 743 9.79 -13.89 -22.30
N GLU A 744 9.33 -14.83 -21.47
CA GLU A 744 8.12 -15.63 -21.71
C GLU A 744 6.85 -14.78 -21.55
N PHE A 745 6.80 -13.83 -20.61
CA PHE A 745 5.70 -12.88 -20.47
C PHE A 745 5.72 -11.85 -21.61
N SER A 746 6.90 -11.34 -21.97
CA SER A 746 7.14 -10.45 -23.12
C SER A 746 6.73 -11.11 -24.44
N ALA A 747 7.16 -12.35 -24.71
CA ALA A 747 6.83 -13.08 -25.93
C ALA A 747 5.32 -13.39 -26.07
N ASN A 748 4.57 -13.44 -24.97
CA ASN A 748 3.13 -13.68 -24.97
C ASN A 748 2.27 -12.41 -24.84
N SER A 749 2.72 -11.37 -24.12
CA SER A 749 2.00 -10.10 -23.97
C SER A 749 2.31 -9.13 -25.11
N ILE A 750 3.57 -8.98 -25.57
CA ILE A 750 3.89 -8.03 -26.65
C ILE A 750 3.04 -8.27 -27.92
N PRO A 751 2.76 -9.50 -28.38
CA PRO A 751 1.83 -9.71 -29.49
C PRO A 751 0.40 -9.21 -29.19
N ALA A 752 -0.10 -9.41 -27.98
CA ALA A 752 -1.42 -8.96 -27.55
C ALA A 752 -1.49 -7.43 -27.38
N ASP A 753 -0.52 -6.85 -26.66
CA ASP A 753 -0.39 -5.41 -26.41
C ASP A 753 -0.11 -4.65 -27.71
N VAL A 754 0.70 -5.20 -28.63
CA VAL A 754 0.91 -4.62 -29.96
C VAL A 754 -0.34 -4.78 -30.84
N MET A 755 -1.09 -5.89 -30.76
CA MET A 755 -2.39 -5.97 -31.46
C MET A 755 -3.42 -5.00 -30.87
N GLN A 756 -3.45 -4.80 -29.56
CA GLN A 756 -4.37 -3.87 -28.89
C GLN A 756 -3.97 -2.40 -29.15
N LEU A 757 -2.67 -2.10 -29.16
CA LEU A 757 -2.14 -0.79 -29.59
C LEU A 757 -2.34 -0.57 -31.09
N GLN A 758 -2.23 -1.59 -31.94
CA GLN A 758 -2.55 -1.48 -33.37
C GLN A 758 -4.05 -1.23 -33.58
N ALA A 759 -4.93 -1.96 -32.89
CA ALA A 759 -6.37 -1.75 -32.94
C ALA A 759 -6.78 -0.37 -32.39
N SER A 760 -6.14 0.07 -31.31
CA SER A 760 -6.30 1.43 -30.76
C SER A 760 -5.81 2.49 -31.75
N ASN A 761 -4.65 2.27 -32.39
CA ASN A 761 -4.06 3.20 -33.36
C ASN A 761 -4.81 3.22 -34.71
N THR A 762 -5.42 2.11 -35.16
CA THR A 762 -6.37 2.15 -36.29
C THR A 762 -7.64 2.90 -35.90
N THR A 763 -8.21 2.66 -34.72
CA THR A 763 -9.38 3.39 -34.22
C THR A 763 -9.09 4.89 -34.07
N LEU A 764 -7.89 5.26 -33.59
CA LEU A 764 -7.42 6.64 -33.51
C LEU A 764 -7.12 7.23 -34.90
N SER A 765 -6.60 6.44 -35.85
CA SER A 765 -6.39 6.88 -37.24
C SER A 765 -7.72 7.14 -37.95
N GLU A 766 -8.73 6.30 -37.76
CA GLU A 766 -10.11 6.54 -38.19
C GLU A 766 -10.73 7.76 -37.51
N ARG A 767 -10.47 7.95 -36.21
CA ARG A 767 -10.91 9.13 -35.45
C ARG A 767 -10.23 10.42 -35.95
N VAL A 768 -8.95 10.37 -36.30
CA VAL A 768 -8.22 11.50 -36.89
C VAL A 768 -8.74 11.75 -38.31
N SER A 769 -8.92 10.73 -39.14
CA SER A 769 -9.45 10.85 -40.51
C SER A 769 -10.87 11.47 -40.52
N THR A 770 -11.75 11.03 -39.62
CA THR A 770 -13.09 11.62 -39.46
C THR A 770 -13.03 13.06 -38.92
N LEU A 771 -12.15 13.37 -37.96
CA LEU A 771 -11.91 14.74 -37.50
C LEU A 771 -11.27 15.64 -38.58
N GLU A 772 -10.45 15.10 -39.49
CA GLU A 772 -9.91 15.83 -40.63
C GLU A 772 -10.97 16.08 -41.70
N GLU A 773 -11.89 15.13 -41.95
CA GLU A 773 -13.09 15.37 -42.74
C GLU A 773 -13.99 16.45 -42.13
N GLU A 774 -14.24 16.41 -40.82
CA GLU A 774 -15.02 17.45 -40.13
C GLU A 774 -14.32 18.80 -40.19
N LYS A 775 -13.03 18.87 -39.89
CA LYS A 775 -12.19 20.07 -40.05
C LYS A 775 -12.23 20.60 -41.48
N LYS A 776 -12.26 19.73 -42.50
CA LYS A 776 -12.44 20.11 -43.90
C LYS A 776 -13.84 20.68 -44.16
N LYS A 777 -14.90 20.02 -43.69
CA LYS A 777 -16.30 20.50 -43.78
C LYS A 777 -16.46 21.87 -43.11
N TYR A 778 -15.89 22.07 -41.91
CA TYR A 778 -15.86 23.37 -41.23
C TYR A 778 -15.01 24.42 -41.98
N THR A 779 -13.87 24.04 -42.57
CA THR A 779 -13.04 24.95 -43.38
C THR A 779 -13.75 25.39 -44.65
N GLU A 780 -14.52 24.50 -45.29
CA GLU A 780 -15.36 24.80 -46.45
C GLU A 780 -16.57 25.67 -46.07
N ALA A 781 -17.19 25.44 -44.91
CA ALA A 781 -18.22 26.32 -44.35
C ALA A 781 -17.68 27.73 -44.03
N ILE A 782 -16.50 27.82 -43.42
CA ILE A 782 -15.81 29.11 -43.16
C ILE A 782 -15.44 29.82 -44.47
N LYS A 783 -15.06 29.08 -45.53
CA LYS A 783 -14.84 29.66 -46.86
C LYS A 783 -16.13 30.22 -47.47
N LYS A 784 -17.27 29.52 -47.36
CA LYS A 784 -18.58 30.04 -47.79
C LYS A 784 -18.96 31.30 -47.02
N LEU A 785 -18.93 31.27 -45.69
CA LEU A 785 -19.24 32.42 -44.84
C LEU A 785 -18.34 33.63 -45.14
N ARG A 786 -17.05 33.41 -45.43
CA ARG A 786 -16.14 34.50 -45.86
C ARG A 786 -16.48 35.06 -47.24
N ALA A 787 -16.95 34.23 -48.18
CA ALA A 787 -17.41 34.69 -49.48
C ALA A 787 -18.73 35.47 -49.38
N GLU A 788 -19.67 35.02 -48.54
CA GLU A 788 -20.93 35.70 -48.22
C GLU A 788 -20.68 37.05 -47.53
N VAL A 789 -19.78 37.09 -46.53
CA VAL A 789 -19.33 38.34 -45.91
C VAL A 789 -18.71 39.27 -46.96
N SER A 790 -17.77 38.78 -47.79
CA SER A 790 -17.14 39.61 -48.83
C SER A 790 -18.14 40.12 -49.87
N LYS A 791 -19.21 39.37 -50.18
CA LYS A 791 -20.33 39.83 -51.02
C LYS A 791 -21.10 40.95 -50.31
N SER A 792 -21.48 40.76 -49.05
CA SER A 792 -22.17 41.79 -48.25
C SER A 792 -21.35 43.07 -48.03
N GLU A 793 -20.01 42.96 -48.00
CA GLU A 793 -19.10 44.10 -47.93
C GLU A 793 -19.04 44.86 -49.27
N SER A 794 -19.09 44.16 -50.41
CA SER A 794 -19.22 44.82 -51.72
C SER A 794 -20.58 45.53 -51.86
N GLU A 795 -21.67 44.88 -51.45
CA GLU A 795 -23.03 45.47 -51.46
C GLU A 795 -23.11 46.69 -50.53
N ARG A 796 -22.50 46.62 -49.34
CA ARG A 796 -22.34 47.79 -48.45
C ARG A 796 -21.49 48.91 -49.06
N LYS A 797 -20.44 48.58 -49.83
CA LYS A 797 -19.60 49.57 -50.52
C LYS A 797 -20.39 50.27 -51.62
N ASP A 798 -21.17 49.53 -52.39
CA ASP A 798 -21.99 50.07 -53.48
C ASP A 798 -23.14 50.92 -52.92
N LEU A 799 -23.81 50.48 -51.85
CA LEU A 799 -24.78 51.30 -51.08
C LEU A 799 -24.13 52.55 -50.46
N SER A 800 -22.85 52.50 -50.09
CA SER A 800 -22.07 53.64 -49.60
C SER A 800 -21.72 54.63 -50.72
N GLU A 801 -21.40 54.14 -51.92
CA GLU A 801 -21.14 54.99 -53.10
C GLU A 801 -22.43 55.57 -53.69
N MET A 802 -23.54 54.85 -53.63
CA MET A 802 -24.89 55.39 -53.88
C MET A 802 -25.27 56.46 -52.84
N ASN A 803 -24.99 56.24 -51.55
CA ASN A 803 -25.17 57.25 -50.50
C ASN A 803 -24.30 58.50 -50.73
N LYS A 804 -23.03 58.34 -51.13
CA LYS A 804 -22.16 59.48 -51.51
C LYS A 804 -22.73 60.24 -52.70
N SER A 805 -23.27 59.52 -53.69
CA SER A 805 -23.89 60.11 -54.89
C SER A 805 -25.16 60.89 -54.53
N LEU A 806 -26.04 60.34 -53.70
CA LEU A 806 -27.23 61.02 -53.17
C LEU A 806 -26.86 62.25 -52.33
N ARG A 807 -25.81 62.17 -51.50
CA ARG A 807 -25.31 63.34 -50.73
C ARG A 807 -24.68 64.40 -51.64
N ALA A 808 -23.99 64.02 -52.72
CA ALA A 808 -23.47 64.94 -53.71
C ALA A 808 -24.59 65.61 -54.53
N LEU A 809 -25.66 64.87 -54.83
CA LEU A 809 -26.87 65.39 -55.45
C LEU A 809 -27.56 66.40 -54.52
N ALA A 810 -27.87 66.01 -53.28
CA ALA A 810 -28.43 66.90 -52.26
C ALA A 810 -27.57 68.16 -52.02
N LYS A 811 -26.23 68.03 -52.06
CA LYS A 811 -25.33 69.18 -52.03
C LYS A 811 -25.49 70.07 -53.27
N LYS A 812 -25.60 69.53 -54.49
CA LYS A 812 -25.90 70.35 -55.69
C LYS A 812 -27.20 71.14 -55.53
N TYR A 813 -28.29 70.54 -55.04
CA TYR A 813 -29.55 71.27 -54.79
C TYR A 813 -29.41 72.32 -53.69
N LYS A 814 -28.64 72.05 -52.62
CA LYS A 814 -28.33 73.02 -51.57
C LYS A 814 -27.47 74.19 -52.09
N ASP A 815 -26.46 73.92 -52.89
CA ASP A 815 -25.58 74.96 -53.44
C ASP A 815 -26.32 75.80 -54.53
N LYS A 816 -27.26 75.18 -55.26
CA LYS A 816 -28.15 75.84 -56.24
C LYS A 816 -29.22 76.73 -55.56
N THR A 817 -29.66 76.40 -54.34
CA THR A 817 -30.56 77.24 -53.52
C THR A 817 -29.84 78.27 -52.65
N ALA A 818 -28.58 78.02 -52.26
CA ALA A 818 -27.74 79.01 -51.59
C ALA A 818 -27.40 80.19 -52.54
N LYS A 819 -27.09 79.90 -53.81
CA LYS A 819 -26.77 80.94 -54.82
C LYS A 819 -27.93 81.86 -55.20
N SER A 820 -29.16 81.61 -54.76
CA SER A 820 -30.31 82.51 -54.96
C SER A 820 -30.68 83.35 -53.72
N MET A 821 -29.91 83.28 -52.63
CA MET A 821 -30.30 83.81 -51.31
C MET A 821 -29.25 84.72 -50.64
N SER A 822 -28.12 85.01 -51.30
CA SER A 822 -27.13 86.00 -50.83
C SER A 822 -26.70 86.90 -51.99
N GLY A 823 -27.39 88.04 -52.15
CA GLY A 823 -26.92 89.12 -53.01
C GLY A 823 -26.02 90.07 -52.22
N ASP A 824 -25.04 90.64 -52.92
CA ASP A 824 -24.75 92.06 -52.76
C ASP A 824 -24.37 92.64 -54.14
N VAL A 825 -24.40 93.96 -54.27
CA VAL A 825 -24.45 94.64 -55.58
C VAL A 825 -23.13 95.30 -55.95
N ASP A 826 -22.62 94.99 -57.15
CA ASP A 826 -21.79 95.91 -57.93
C ASP A 826 -22.53 96.22 -59.25
N MET A 827 -22.90 97.49 -59.43
CA MET A 827 -23.47 98.01 -60.68
C MET A 827 -22.43 98.93 -61.33
N ASP A 828 -21.77 98.45 -62.38
CA ASP A 828 -21.26 99.25 -63.52
C ASP A 828 -20.42 98.36 -64.47
N ASP A 829 -21.08 97.56 -65.32
CA ASP A 829 -20.59 97.37 -66.72
C ASP A 829 -21.65 96.77 -67.67
N ALA A 830 -21.47 97.03 -68.97
CA ALA A 830 -22.07 96.39 -70.15
C ALA A 830 -23.61 96.11 -70.18
N MET A 831 -24.37 97.07 -70.75
CA MET A 831 -25.67 96.75 -71.39
C MET A 831 -25.46 96.08 -72.75
N GLU A 832 -26.02 94.88 -73.00
CA GLU A 832 -26.45 94.41 -74.33
C GLU A 832 -27.37 93.16 -74.28
N GLY A 833 -28.28 92.99 -75.26
CA GLY A 833 -29.04 91.74 -75.51
C GLY A 833 -30.11 91.31 -74.48
N ARG A 834 -31.25 92.00 -74.34
CA ARG A 834 -32.55 91.74 -75.03
C ARG A 834 -33.11 90.30 -75.06
N GLU A 835 -34.33 90.18 -74.52
CA GLU A 835 -35.50 89.40 -75.01
C GLU A 835 -35.44 87.86 -75.08
N GLY A 836 -36.26 87.17 -74.27
CA GLY A 836 -36.42 85.70 -74.32
C GLY A 836 -37.50 85.09 -73.39
N SER A 837 -38.77 85.15 -73.81
CA SER A 837 -39.96 84.38 -73.37
C SER A 837 -39.93 83.59 -72.03
N SER A 838 -40.75 83.99 -71.05
CA SER A 838 -40.88 83.32 -69.74
C SER A 838 -41.96 82.22 -69.66
N ALA A 839 -42.11 81.40 -70.71
CA ALA A 839 -43.13 80.34 -70.78
C ALA A 839 -42.53 78.93 -70.63
N ASP A 840 -41.51 78.60 -71.44
CA ASP A 840 -40.98 77.24 -71.55
C ASP A 840 -40.24 76.76 -70.29
N THR A 841 -39.69 77.70 -69.50
CA THR A 841 -38.99 77.42 -68.24
C THR A 841 -39.87 76.76 -67.18
N TYR A 842 -41.16 77.12 -67.09
CA TYR A 842 -42.07 76.48 -66.14
C TYR A 842 -42.51 75.09 -66.57
N GLN A 843 -42.72 74.87 -67.88
CA GLN A 843 -43.05 73.54 -68.39
C GLN A 843 -41.86 72.58 -68.24
N SER A 844 -40.64 73.04 -68.57
CA SER A 844 -39.40 72.29 -68.36
C SER A 844 -39.22 71.87 -66.89
N GLN A 845 -39.49 72.78 -65.94
CA GLN A 845 -39.41 72.46 -64.50
C GLN A 845 -40.51 71.49 -64.05
N TYR A 846 -41.72 71.57 -64.61
CA TYR A 846 -42.79 70.62 -64.28
C TYR A 846 -42.46 69.20 -64.79
N ASP A 847 -41.92 69.08 -66.00
CA ASP A 847 -41.53 67.78 -66.56
C ASP A 847 -40.25 67.22 -65.91
N GLU A 848 -39.30 68.06 -65.46
CA GLU A 848 -38.20 67.64 -64.58
C GLU A 848 -38.74 67.10 -63.23
N LEU A 849 -39.60 67.84 -62.53
CA LEU A 849 -40.17 67.41 -61.23
C LEU A 849 -41.04 66.15 -61.35
N LYS A 850 -41.77 66.00 -62.46
CA LYS A 850 -42.54 64.79 -62.78
C LYS A 850 -41.62 63.59 -63.01
N LYS A 851 -40.48 63.79 -63.69
CA LYS A 851 -39.46 62.76 -63.89
C LYS A 851 -38.75 62.38 -62.58
N GLU A 852 -38.40 63.36 -61.74
CA GLU A 852 -37.86 63.11 -60.38
C GLU A 852 -38.85 62.32 -59.51
N ARG A 853 -40.15 62.66 -59.56
CA ARG A 853 -41.21 61.90 -58.88
C ARG A 853 -41.28 60.45 -59.38
N ASP A 854 -41.27 60.24 -60.69
CA ASP A 854 -41.43 58.91 -61.28
C ASP A 854 -40.17 58.03 -61.04
N GLU A 855 -38.98 58.63 -61.01
CA GLU A 855 -37.73 57.99 -60.54
C GLU A 855 -37.80 57.65 -59.05
N LEU A 856 -38.32 58.54 -58.20
CA LEU A 856 -38.52 58.26 -56.77
C LEU A 856 -39.50 57.11 -56.54
N VAL A 857 -40.64 57.08 -57.23
CA VAL A 857 -41.61 55.98 -57.17
C VAL A 857 -40.96 54.66 -57.58
N ALA A 858 -40.16 54.65 -58.65
CA ALA A 858 -39.42 53.45 -59.05
C ALA A 858 -38.40 52.99 -57.99
N THR A 859 -37.72 53.92 -57.30
CA THR A 859 -36.84 53.54 -56.17
C THR A 859 -37.59 53.02 -54.95
N ILE A 860 -38.80 53.53 -54.66
CA ILE A 860 -39.65 53.02 -53.58
C ILE A 860 -40.10 51.59 -53.89
N GLN A 861 -40.61 51.33 -55.10
CA GLN A 861 -41.01 49.98 -55.53
C GLN A 861 -39.84 48.99 -55.51
N LYS A 862 -38.61 49.45 -55.81
CA LYS A 862 -37.40 48.62 -55.68
C LYS A 862 -37.09 48.28 -54.22
N MET A 863 -37.20 49.25 -53.30
CA MET A 863 -37.01 49.01 -51.86
C MET A 863 -38.12 48.12 -51.26
N GLU A 864 -39.36 48.27 -51.70
CA GLU A 864 -40.48 47.39 -51.28
C GLU A 864 -40.20 45.92 -51.68
N LYS A 865 -39.71 45.69 -52.91
CA LYS A 865 -39.31 44.36 -53.38
C LYS A 865 -38.09 43.80 -52.63
N GLU A 866 -37.10 44.63 -52.30
CA GLU A 866 -35.94 44.23 -51.49
C GLU A 866 -36.34 43.87 -50.04
N ILE A 867 -37.35 44.54 -49.48
CA ILE A 867 -37.93 44.20 -48.16
C ILE A 867 -38.70 42.87 -48.22
N GLU A 868 -39.44 42.60 -49.30
CA GLU A 868 -40.16 41.34 -49.51
C GLU A 868 -39.19 40.15 -49.67
N GLU A 869 -38.10 40.33 -50.42
CA GLU A 869 -37.02 39.34 -50.55
C GLU A 869 -36.33 39.06 -49.21
N VAL A 870 -36.01 40.10 -48.42
CA VAL A 870 -35.45 39.92 -47.05
C VAL A 870 -36.44 39.25 -46.09
N SER A 871 -37.76 39.44 -46.27
CA SER A 871 -38.76 38.72 -45.48
C SER A 871 -38.77 37.22 -45.81
N LEU A 872 -38.64 36.85 -47.09
CA LEU A 872 -38.53 35.46 -47.52
C LEU A 872 -37.25 34.80 -46.99
N GLU A 873 -36.10 35.47 -47.04
CA GLU A 873 -34.86 34.96 -46.44
C GLU A 873 -34.98 34.74 -44.92
N ARG A 874 -35.67 35.65 -44.21
CA ARG A 874 -35.89 35.53 -42.76
C ARG A 874 -36.75 34.33 -42.41
N ASP A 875 -37.80 34.08 -43.19
CA ASP A 875 -38.73 32.99 -42.91
C ASP A 875 -38.13 31.63 -43.34
N GLU A 876 -37.28 31.60 -44.38
CA GLU A 876 -36.44 30.42 -44.67
C GLU A 876 -35.43 30.15 -43.54
N ALA A 877 -34.83 31.20 -42.95
CA ALA A 877 -33.94 31.04 -41.80
C ALA A 877 -34.68 30.46 -40.57
N GLN A 878 -35.93 30.86 -40.32
CA GLN A 878 -36.76 30.25 -39.27
C GLN A 878 -37.12 28.78 -39.58
N PHE A 879 -37.39 28.45 -40.84
CA PHE A 879 -37.60 27.06 -41.26
C PHE A 879 -36.34 26.20 -41.03
N ARG A 880 -35.17 26.67 -41.48
CA ARG A 880 -33.87 25.98 -41.26
C ARG A 880 -33.56 25.78 -39.77
N LEU A 881 -33.87 26.77 -38.92
CA LEU A 881 -33.71 26.67 -37.46
C LEU A 881 -34.64 25.60 -36.86
N THR A 882 -35.88 25.51 -37.35
CA THR A 882 -36.86 24.50 -36.93
C THR A 882 -36.41 23.10 -37.33
N CYS A 883 -35.87 22.92 -38.54
CA CYS A 883 -35.26 21.66 -38.98
C CYS A 883 -34.05 21.26 -38.12
N LEU A 884 -33.15 22.20 -37.78
CA LEU A 884 -32.00 21.93 -36.90
C LEU A 884 -32.44 21.47 -35.51
N ASN A 885 -33.46 22.11 -34.92
CA ASN A 885 -34.01 21.68 -33.64
C ASN A 885 -34.62 20.28 -33.70
N SER A 886 -35.29 19.93 -34.81
CA SER A 886 -35.80 18.57 -35.04
C SER A 886 -34.67 17.54 -35.17
N ILE A 887 -33.60 17.85 -35.89
CA ILE A 887 -32.43 16.98 -36.07
C ILE A 887 -31.71 16.74 -34.73
N ASN A 888 -31.58 17.76 -33.89
CA ASN A 888 -31.01 17.63 -32.55
C ASN A 888 -31.89 16.78 -31.63
N ALA A 889 -33.22 16.90 -31.73
CA ALA A 889 -34.15 16.04 -30.99
C ALA A 889 -34.06 14.56 -31.42
N THR A 890 -33.84 14.27 -32.71
CA THR A 890 -33.57 12.89 -33.17
C THR A 890 -32.21 12.37 -32.71
N LYS A 891 -31.14 13.18 -32.72
CA LYS A 891 -29.82 12.76 -32.22
C LYS A 891 -29.85 12.39 -30.72
N MET A 892 -30.50 13.23 -29.90
CA MET A 892 -30.73 12.95 -28.47
C MET A 892 -31.48 11.62 -28.22
N LYS A 893 -32.26 11.14 -29.20
CA LYS A 893 -32.95 9.85 -29.13
C LYS A 893 -32.06 8.69 -29.59
N GLU A 894 -31.31 8.87 -30.67
CA GLU A 894 -30.32 7.88 -31.16
C GLU A 894 -29.17 7.64 -30.16
N GLU A 895 -28.79 8.66 -29.39
CA GLU A 895 -27.77 8.55 -28.33
C GLU A 895 -28.29 7.72 -27.14
N LYS A 896 -29.53 7.96 -26.68
CA LYS A 896 -30.19 7.10 -25.68
C LYS A 896 -30.38 5.65 -26.14
N GLU A 897 -30.76 5.44 -27.40
CA GLU A 897 -30.90 4.09 -27.98
C GLU A 897 -29.55 3.37 -28.18
N LYS A 898 -28.41 4.08 -28.05
CA LYS A 898 -27.06 3.49 -27.98
C LYS A 898 -26.63 3.16 -26.55
N GLU A 899 -26.95 4.01 -25.58
CA GLU A 899 -26.67 3.74 -24.15
C GLU A 899 -27.43 2.50 -23.65
N GLU A 900 -28.70 2.31 -24.03
CA GLU A 900 -29.45 1.10 -23.68
C GLU A 900 -28.84 -0.17 -24.31
N LYS A 901 -28.25 -0.08 -25.51
CA LYS A 901 -27.61 -1.24 -26.18
C LYS A 901 -26.22 -1.57 -25.65
N ALA A 902 -25.46 -0.58 -25.17
CA ALA A 902 -24.18 -0.83 -24.50
C ALA A 902 -24.36 -1.58 -23.16
N SER A 903 -25.54 -1.48 -22.55
CA SER A 903 -25.84 -2.00 -21.21
C SER A 903 -26.22 -3.49 -21.16
N GLN A 904 -26.14 -4.23 -22.27
CA GLN A 904 -26.79 -5.56 -22.38
C GLN A 904 -25.87 -6.73 -22.79
N THR A 905 -24.54 -6.56 -22.82
CA THR A 905 -23.60 -7.66 -23.16
C THR A 905 -22.31 -7.64 -22.33
N GLN A 906 -22.38 -8.11 -21.08
CA GLN A 906 -21.22 -8.67 -20.36
C GLN A 906 -21.64 -9.52 -19.15
N ASN A 907 -21.61 -10.84 -19.33
CA ASN A 907 -21.34 -11.89 -18.32
C ASN A 907 -21.33 -13.24 -19.07
N PRO A 908 -20.31 -14.08 -18.84
CA PRO A 908 -20.56 -15.27 -18.03
C PRO A 908 -19.51 -15.51 -16.94
N GLU A 909 -19.92 -16.14 -15.85
CA GLU A 909 -19.04 -16.61 -14.77
C GLU A 909 -18.31 -17.90 -15.17
N ALA A 910 -17.14 -18.13 -14.56
CA ALA A 910 -16.49 -19.43 -14.52
C ALA A 910 -15.79 -19.62 -13.16
N SER A 911 -16.06 -20.75 -12.50
CA SER A 911 -15.40 -21.19 -11.26
C SER A 911 -15.36 -22.73 -11.25
N PRO A 912 -14.28 -23.37 -10.76
CA PRO A 912 -13.96 -24.75 -11.14
C PRO A 912 -14.61 -25.86 -10.29
N GLU A 913 -14.42 -27.10 -10.78
CA GLU A 913 -14.87 -28.38 -10.24
C GLU A 913 -14.36 -28.68 -8.80
N PRO A 914 -14.94 -29.67 -8.11
CA PRO A 914 -14.45 -31.05 -8.31
C PRO A 914 -15.56 -32.10 -8.45
N GLY A 915 -15.27 -33.21 -9.14
CA GLY A 915 -16.16 -34.38 -9.20
C GLY A 915 -15.43 -35.67 -9.55
N GLU A 916 -15.37 -36.61 -8.59
CA GLU A 916 -14.99 -38.00 -8.84
C GLU A 916 -15.64 -38.92 -7.80
N ILE A 917 -16.48 -39.87 -8.26
CA ILE A 917 -16.84 -41.19 -7.69
C ILE A 917 -17.93 -41.83 -8.58
N LEU A 918 -17.97 -43.16 -8.62
CA LEU A 918 -18.74 -43.99 -9.56
C LEU A 918 -20.07 -44.55 -8.97
N GLU A 919 -20.83 -45.25 -9.82
CA GLU A 919 -21.97 -46.15 -9.53
C GLU A 919 -23.32 -45.48 -9.12
N SER A 920 -24.51 -45.98 -9.50
CA SER A 920 -24.89 -47.02 -10.49
C SER A 920 -26.39 -46.99 -10.86
N ASP A 921 -26.71 -47.59 -12.02
CA ASP A 921 -27.97 -48.29 -12.42
C ASP A 921 -29.36 -47.60 -12.56
N THR A 922 -29.99 -47.91 -13.72
CA THR A 922 -31.46 -48.02 -14.01
C THR A 922 -32.37 -46.77 -13.98
N ALA A 923 -33.30 -46.54 -14.93
CA ALA A 923 -33.65 -47.22 -16.19
C ALA A 923 -34.63 -46.38 -17.08
N MET A 924 -34.88 -46.85 -18.32
CA MET A 924 -35.99 -46.54 -19.24
C MET A 924 -36.07 -45.18 -19.98
N GLU A 925 -35.43 -45.19 -21.16
CA GLU A 925 -35.91 -44.69 -22.47
C GLU A 925 -37.41 -44.97 -22.79
N PRO A 926 -38.00 -44.43 -23.89
CA PRO A 926 -37.89 -43.06 -24.44
C PRO A 926 -39.26 -42.54 -25.03
N ASP A 927 -39.19 -41.58 -25.96
CA ASP A 927 -40.27 -41.01 -26.82
C ASP A 927 -41.17 -42.01 -27.57
N VAL A 928 -42.33 -41.52 -28.08
CA VAL A 928 -42.66 -41.47 -29.55
C VAL A 928 -44.05 -40.84 -29.84
N ALA A 929 -44.14 -40.14 -30.98
CA ALA A 929 -45.36 -39.73 -31.74
C ALA A 929 -46.28 -38.64 -31.11
N MET A 930 -46.43 -37.47 -31.78
CA MET A 930 -47.54 -37.10 -32.72
C MET A 930 -48.79 -36.53 -32.01
N GLU A 931 -49.64 -35.68 -32.59
CA GLU A 931 -49.64 -34.74 -33.74
C GLU A 931 -51.03 -34.03 -33.72
N SER A 932 -51.22 -32.92 -34.43
CA SER A 932 -52.51 -32.26 -34.74
C SER A 932 -53.39 -31.67 -33.59
N ASP A 933 -53.51 -30.34 -33.65
CA ASP A 933 -54.75 -29.56 -33.75
C ASP A 933 -55.74 -29.27 -32.57
N ALA A 934 -56.37 -28.11 -32.72
CA ALA A 934 -57.67 -27.64 -32.18
C ALA A 934 -57.77 -27.06 -30.75
N ASP A 935 -57.51 -25.75 -30.68
CA ASP A 935 -58.37 -24.71 -30.07
C ASP A 935 -59.15 -24.98 -28.77
N LEU A 936 -58.72 -24.33 -27.68
CA LEU A 936 -59.59 -23.48 -26.83
C LEU A 936 -58.78 -22.45 -26.01
#